data_AF-A0A425CD87-F1
#
_entry.id   AF-A0A425CD87-F1
#
_cell.length_a   1.000
_cell.length_b   1.000
_cell.length_c   1.000
_cell.angle_alpha   90.00
_cell.angle_beta   90.00
_cell.angle_gamma   90.00
#
_symmetry.space_group_name_H-M   'P 1'
#
loop_
_entity.id
_entity.type
_entity.pdbx_description
1 polymer ?
#
loop_
_entity_poly.entity_id
_entity_poly.type
_entity_poly.pdbx_seq_one_letter_code
_entity_poly.pdbx_strand_id
1 'polypeptide(L)'
;METLEAACVALHAPPTGPEAERRRIEAEGVLDQFKRSSNAVIDSMTLLRSSHTSSIVQFHCVATICEVTLQRWPLLGHSDRSQTLDILMQLLLERGSVLPRFVAASILQTTVLLVKRGWIDRLESERTAVVQTMGAMVQPHHVITHRLLAVKWLLAFVTEFSSASRASNMMQPIEFHTKSRRTLEKSGGLKEIVAVAVPLLEDSIRSTSTIGGDTRAAGEIAPEQMELLDAEFRLCVELLNWKVEDSHVEKLSWSFSGSINDDLTGTRPVLRPQASWRPILVRLELIHSAFNTYAFFRNVAAKNETLLHLARQFLIQLASLQGPIFESKMEQVQFLSEIFRGVVTVVHNPFLDLLAERDVTGYELATRELIDCCQLLFRLVNNIGLKDLLQVDCGQLFSSFIEELASLTSKLLHSALVRIQRHLRENSNETIDELWELEGVDILLDAWVALVNDPQLLEAGLSGSSKQDLDQALILLSNASAPVVELYIQVQLELCAVEVQTDQDEDVEDNAASSAREQYELAAALARVNVSASAVLLVSLVQSLMTSIQEELGKLEGRDEMTLVLSQLFEKLHFAVLFVGLFLADDFDGERPGIPIRIRATLDGVAVADDSPVINLVMLILSHVLEFEASRLARNPTSNCVSPFVSEGLIKTITRLCATYLAPDVLLDSRSVSPAVLQVFDCQGGGRGSELLNFLVQQAMVYLLHWPTQPVVMENLIGFLLVLSNARAINPVLSSQMWQSLVQANASAESFIVTSAGKNEATLHAAVARIPANLRGQLTEALCRAGMASVDPNMRTAHFEAMSGPVERRLQQLIALPTFESKQTVNDVRLQEELKLLIEMYSGIARSAESNSHTAITAFCLPALPVIVKIFQIFQGDSQIANLILNFFCLMVEAQLCYLSPRDALQVYTASDNLIRAYCRNNLGKKSMLGDAEEESYVDLLALLTLLSHLVSKDFIDFSEDATTKQEHADASCASSVVADVVFSGLSQVIPLMTEQLLAYPNLSKQYFTLVSYMVEVYGEKLVSLSSELLQMLLHSLLVGIRHVSVDVVRNSFQALGELASYHWKAMQSQKPGLDAHRQQHPEMFMACLRLIFRMALFDDFNPAILDACAGTLYPLILIEQARYSALADEIIREQESLDVASQQRLASAFAELIRFVSPGNVAMGTATTRKMRVQFKTNLYAFLAEVRGFLQVK
;
A
#
# COMPACT_ATOMS: atom_id res chain seq x y z
N MET A 1 -23.67 41.40 29.88
CA MET A 1 -22.78 40.50 30.63
C MET A 1 -23.56 39.29 31.11
N GLU A 2 -24.58 39.45 31.96
CA GLU A 2 -25.41 38.33 32.48
C GLU A 2 -26.01 37.45 31.38
N THR A 3 -26.51 38.05 30.29
CA THR A 3 -27.05 37.30 29.14
C THR A 3 -26.00 36.47 28.41
N LEU A 4 -24.76 36.97 28.33
CA LEU A 4 -23.63 36.28 27.69
C LEU A 4 -23.13 35.14 28.59
N GLU A 5 -23.06 35.37 29.90
CA GLU A 5 -22.74 34.33 30.89
C GLU A 5 -23.77 33.19 30.86
N ALA A 6 -25.07 33.51 30.86
CA ALA A 6 -26.13 32.51 30.77
C ALA A 6 -26.05 31.68 29.48
N ALA A 7 -25.78 32.32 28.33
CA ALA A 7 -25.62 31.64 27.06
C ALA A 7 -24.38 30.71 27.06
N CYS A 8 -23.24 31.18 27.54
CA CYS A 8 -22.03 30.36 27.66
C CYS A 8 -22.23 29.15 28.58
N VAL A 9 -22.95 29.31 29.69
CA VAL A 9 -23.29 28.19 30.60
C VAL A 9 -24.22 27.18 29.92
N ALA A 10 -25.22 27.64 29.16
CA ALA A 10 -26.14 26.78 28.44
C ALA A 10 -25.45 25.98 27.31
N LEU A 11 -24.50 26.59 26.59
CA LEU A 11 -23.76 25.94 25.51
C LEU A 11 -22.93 24.74 26.03
N HIS A 12 -22.29 24.91 27.18
CA HIS A 12 -21.41 23.90 27.80
C HIS A 12 -22.14 22.93 28.76
N ALA A 13 -23.47 22.99 28.84
CA ALA A 13 -24.24 22.00 29.58
C ALA A 13 -24.20 20.63 28.87
N PRO A 14 -24.25 19.49 29.60
CA PRO A 14 -24.24 18.15 29.01
C PRO A 14 -25.46 17.93 28.09
N PRO A 15 -25.30 17.27 26.93
CA PRO A 15 -26.38 17.10 25.95
C PRO A 15 -27.34 15.97 26.37
N THR A 16 -28.22 16.26 27.34
CA THR A 16 -29.22 15.29 27.83
C THR A 16 -30.63 15.66 27.36
N GLY A 17 -30.97 15.23 26.14
CA GLY A 17 -32.33 15.28 25.60
C GLY A 17 -32.68 16.53 24.76
N PRO A 18 -33.87 16.55 24.14
CA PRO A 18 -34.27 17.55 23.15
C PRO A 18 -34.40 18.98 23.71
N GLU A 19 -34.62 19.15 25.02
CA GLU A 19 -34.64 20.47 25.65
C GLU A 19 -33.23 21.08 25.80
N ALA A 20 -32.22 20.26 26.04
CA ALA A 20 -30.83 20.71 26.11
C ALA A 20 -30.35 21.20 24.73
N GLU A 21 -30.73 20.49 23.67
CA GLU A 21 -30.45 20.88 22.28
C GLU A 21 -31.10 22.22 21.92
N ARG A 22 -32.37 22.42 22.30
CA ARG A 22 -33.05 23.72 22.08
C ARG A 22 -32.33 24.87 22.81
N ARG A 23 -31.94 24.69 24.07
CA ARG A 23 -31.21 25.73 24.84
C ARG A 23 -29.83 26.04 24.25
N ARG A 24 -29.16 25.04 23.65
CA ARG A 24 -27.90 25.25 22.93
C ARG A 24 -28.10 26.11 21.68
N ILE A 25 -29.09 25.78 20.85
CA ILE A 25 -29.43 26.58 19.66
C ILE A 25 -29.78 28.03 20.05
N GLU A 26 -30.54 28.22 21.13
CA GLU A 26 -30.84 29.56 21.66
C GLU A 26 -29.57 30.30 22.13
N ALA A 27 -28.67 29.61 22.82
CA ALA A 27 -27.40 30.17 23.29
C ALA A 27 -26.46 30.55 22.13
N GLU A 28 -26.37 29.74 21.07
CA GLU A 28 -25.65 30.07 19.84
C GLU A 28 -26.22 31.34 19.19
N GLY A 29 -27.54 31.47 19.14
CA GLY A 29 -28.20 32.70 18.66
C GLY A 29 -27.82 33.95 19.44
N VAL A 30 -27.67 33.85 20.76
CA VAL A 30 -27.22 34.96 21.63
C VAL A 30 -25.76 35.33 21.34
N LEU A 31 -24.88 34.34 21.17
CA LEU A 31 -23.46 34.56 20.83
C LEU A 31 -23.31 35.22 19.45
N ASP A 32 -24.07 34.77 18.46
CA ASP A 32 -24.11 35.37 17.12
C ASP A 32 -24.62 36.82 17.15
N GLN A 33 -25.65 37.09 17.95
CA GLN A 33 -26.14 38.46 18.12
C GLN A 33 -25.08 39.36 18.77
N PHE A 34 -24.35 38.85 19.76
CA PHE A 34 -23.26 39.59 20.40
C PHE A 34 -22.14 39.93 19.41
N LYS A 35 -21.70 38.96 18.58
CA LYS A 35 -20.69 39.14 17.53
C LYS A 35 -21.08 40.22 16.50
N ARG A 36 -22.38 40.35 16.19
CA ARG A 36 -22.89 41.37 15.24
C ARG A 36 -22.90 42.80 15.80
N SER A 37 -22.76 42.99 17.11
CA SER A 37 -22.80 44.33 17.71
C SER A 37 -21.62 45.21 17.29
N SER A 38 -21.84 46.53 17.15
CA SER A 38 -20.77 47.46 16.71
C SER A 38 -19.59 47.49 17.69
N ASN A 39 -19.88 47.33 18.99
CA ASN A 39 -18.90 47.41 20.08
C ASN A 39 -18.35 46.04 20.52
N ALA A 40 -18.70 44.94 19.83
CA ALA A 40 -18.34 43.57 20.23
C ALA A 40 -16.87 43.43 20.64
N VAL A 41 -15.93 43.93 19.83
CA VAL A 41 -14.48 43.85 20.11
C VAL A 41 -14.11 44.65 21.36
N ILE A 42 -14.65 45.87 21.52
CA ILE A 42 -14.37 46.75 22.66
C ILE A 42 -14.93 46.14 23.95
N ASP A 43 -16.17 45.64 23.90
CA ASP A 43 -16.85 45.00 25.03
C ASP A 43 -16.13 43.71 25.42
N SER A 44 -15.75 42.88 24.44
CA SER A 44 -14.93 41.68 24.67
C SER A 44 -13.57 42.01 25.29
N MET A 45 -12.86 43.04 24.81
CA MET A 45 -11.59 43.47 25.41
C MET A 45 -11.76 43.94 26.86
N THR A 46 -12.87 44.62 27.15
CA THR A 46 -13.19 45.10 28.50
C THR A 46 -13.51 43.94 29.44
N LEU A 47 -14.32 42.97 28.97
CA LEU A 47 -14.65 41.76 29.72
C LEU A 47 -13.43 40.87 29.95
N LEU A 48 -12.50 40.81 28.99
CA LEU A 48 -11.24 40.07 29.10
C LEU A 48 -10.31 40.66 30.19
N ARG A 49 -10.32 42.00 30.34
CA ARG A 49 -9.54 42.71 31.38
C ARG A 49 -10.17 42.65 32.76
N SER A 50 -11.48 42.42 32.86
CA SER A 50 -12.16 42.29 34.15
C SER A 50 -11.74 41.02 34.89
N SER A 51 -11.49 41.14 36.20
CA SER A 51 -11.23 40.00 37.09
C SER A 51 -12.49 39.24 37.49
N HIS A 52 -13.68 39.80 37.25
CA HIS A 52 -14.96 39.21 37.64
C HIS A 52 -15.61 38.33 36.55
N THR A 53 -15.07 38.36 35.33
CA THR A 53 -15.59 37.59 34.20
C THR A 53 -15.19 36.12 34.31
N SER A 54 -16.13 35.20 34.10
CA SER A 54 -15.83 33.76 34.09
C SER A 54 -14.90 33.36 32.93
N SER A 55 -14.07 32.34 33.13
CA SER A 55 -13.09 31.85 32.16
C SER A 55 -13.69 31.40 30.83
N ILE A 56 -14.90 30.83 30.87
CA ILE A 56 -15.63 30.39 29.67
C ILE A 56 -16.07 31.61 28.85
N VAL A 57 -16.55 32.66 29.51
CA VAL A 57 -16.90 33.92 28.83
C VAL A 57 -15.66 34.60 28.30
N GLN A 58 -14.53 34.56 29.01
CA GLN A 58 -13.25 35.05 28.50
C GLN A 58 -12.85 34.33 27.20
N PHE A 59 -12.96 32.99 27.14
CA PHE A 59 -12.69 32.23 25.92
C PHE A 59 -13.59 32.64 24.74
N HIS A 60 -14.91 32.79 24.97
CA HIS A 60 -15.84 33.27 23.95
C HIS A 60 -15.62 34.75 23.56
N CYS A 61 -15.13 35.58 24.47
CA CYS A 61 -14.68 36.94 24.16
C CYS A 61 -13.47 36.92 23.23
N VAL A 62 -12.51 36.02 23.45
CA VAL A 62 -11.35 35.85 22.55
C VAL A 62 -11.79 35.37 21.18
N ALA A 63 -12.68 34.38 21.11
CA ALA A 63 -13.28 33.94 19.84
C ALA A 63 -14.01 35.08 19.12
N THR A 64 -14.77 35.90 19.85
CA THR A 64 -15.45 37.09 19.31
C THR A 64 -14.44 38.12 18.79
N ILE A 65 -13.36 38.41 19.54
CA ILE A 65 -12.29 39.30 19.09
C ILE A 65 -11.68 38.76 17.80
N CYS A 66 -11.34 37.47 17.76
CA CYS A 66 -10.76 36.82 16.59
C CYS A 66 -11.67 36.97 15.36
N GLU A 67 -12.89 36.43 15.43
CA GLU A 67 -13.84 36.39 14.32
C GLU A 67 -14.24 37.78 13.84
N VAL A 68 -14.61 38.68 14.76
CA VAL A 68 -15.09 40.02 14.40
C VAL A 68 -13.95 40.87 13.85
N THR A 69 -12.73 40.73 14.38
CA THR A 69 -11.55 41.46 13.86
C THR A 69 -11.15 40.95 12.49
N LEU A 70 -11.21 39.63 12.25
CA LEU A 70 -11.00 39.05 10.92
C LEU A 70 -12.05 39.51 9.92
N GLN A 71 -13.33 39.45 10.30
CA GLN A 71 -14.44 39.89 9.47
C GLN A 71 -14.33 41.37 9.10
N ARG A 72 -13.92 42.22 10.05
CA ARG A 72 -13.78 43.67 9.84
C ARG A 72 -12.38 44.08 9.37
N TRP A 73 -11.44 43.14 9.18
CA TRP A 73 -10.03 43.43 8.92
C TRP A 73 -9.79 44.50 7.84
N PRO A 74 -10.47 44.47 6.67
CA PRO A 74 -10.27 45.47 5.62
C PRO A 74 -10.70 46.89 6.02
N LEU A 75 -11.66 47.00 6.95
CA LEU A 75 -12.24 48.27 7.41
C LEU A 75 -11.42 48.94 8.51
N LEU A 76 -10.55 48.19 9.18
CA LEU A 76 -9.72 48.69 10.27
C LEU A 76 -8.50 49.44 9.71
N GLY A 77 -8.16 50.59 10.28
CA GLY A 77 -6.92 51.30 9.97
C GLY A 77 -5.69 50.56 10.52
N HIS A 78 -4.49 50.90 10.03
CA HIS A 78 -3.25 50.28 10.54
C HIS A 78 -3.10 50.44 12.07
N SER A 79 -3.49 51.61 12.59
CA SER A 79 -3.48 51.89 14.03
C SER A 79 -4.37 50.94 14.82
N ASP A 80 -5.60 50.67 14.36
CA ASP A 80 -6.56 49.83 15.08
C ASP A 80 -6.15 48.34 15.05
N ARG A 81 -5.58 47.90 13.92
CA ARG A 81 -5.02 46.54 13.76
C ARG A 81 -3.85 46.32 14.71
N SER A 82 -2.91 47.27 14.76
CA SER A 82 -1.79 47.23 15.70
C SER A 82 -2.29 47.27 17.14
N GLN A 83 -3.18 48.21 17.47
CA GLN A 83 -3.70 48.38 18.82
C GLN A 83 -4.36 47.10 19.35
N THR A 84 -5.11 46.37 18.53
CA THR A 84 -5.72 45.09 18.93
C THR A 84 -4.65 44.05 19.27
N LEU A 85 -3.63 43.88 18.43
CA LEU A 85 -2.50 42.99 18.68
C LEU A 85 -1.71 43.39 19.94
N ASP A 86 -1.42 44.68 20.07
CA ASP A 86 -0.67 45.26 21.19
C ASP A 86 -1.41 45.01 22.51
N ILE A 87 -2.75 45.18 22.53
CA ILE A 87 -3.57 44.91 23.72
C ILE A 87 -3.56 43.42 24.09
N LEU A 88 -3.72 42.51 23.13
CA LEU A 88 -3.72 41.07 23.41
C LEU A 88 -2.35 40.60 23.91
N MET A 89 -1.27 41.08 23.31
CA MET A 89 0.09 40.79 23.77
C MET A 89 0.41 41.41 25.12
N GLN A 90 0.01 42.66 25.35
CA GLN A 90 0.15 43.30 26.65
C GLN A 90 -0.63 42.55 27.73
N LEU A 91 -1.84 42.06 27.42
CA LEU A 91 -2.61 41.23 28.34
C LEU A 91 -1.91 39.90 28.65
N LEU A 92 -1.33 39.24 27.65
CA LEU A 92 -0.55 38.02 27.86
C LEU A 92 0.69 38.29 28.72
N LEU A 93 1.35 39.45 28.55
CA LEU A 93 2.50 39.84 29.36
C LEU A 93 2.11 40.19 30.81
N GLU A 94 1.00 40.89 31.02
CA GLU A 94 0.57 41.35 32.35
C GLU A 94 -0.17 40.27 33.14
N ARG A 95 -0.98 39.45 32.47
CA ARG A 95 -1.94 38.52 33.10
C ARG A 95 -1.87 37.08 32.59
N GLY A 96 -0.98 36.77 31.65
CA GLY A 96 -0.89 35.43 31.04
C GLY A 96 -0.67 34.30 32.05
N SER A 97 0.10 34.54 33.12
CA SER A 97 0.34 33.57 34.19
C SER A 97 -0.87 33.33 35.10
N VAL A 98 -1.83 34.26 35.12
CA VAL A 98 -3.04 34.19 35.96
C VAL A 98 -4.23 33.63 35.18
N LEU A 99 -4.23 33.76 33.85
CA LEU A 99 -5.29 33.26 32.98
C LEU A 99 -5.26 31.72 32.88
N PRO A 100 -6.43 31.06 32.77
CA PRO A 100 -6.48 29.62 32.47
C PRO A 100 -5.78 29.28 31.15
N ARG A 101 -5.09 28.15 31.09
CA ARG A 101 -4.28 27.72 29.93
C ARG A 101 -5.05 27.78 28.61
N PHE A 102 -6.31 27.33 28.58
CA PHE A 102 -7.12 27.34 27.36
C PHE A 102 -7.50 28.77 26.89
N VAL A 103 -7.62 29.73 27.81
CA VAL A 103 -7.86 31.15 27.48
C VAL A 103 -6.57 31.79 26.98
N ALA A 104 -5.45 31.60 27.70
CA ALA A 104 -4.15 32.14 27.30
C ALA A 104 -3.68 31.58 25.94
N ALA A 105 -3.85 30.27 25.71
CA ALA A 105 -3.57 29.64 24.43
C ALA A 105 -4.47 30.19 23.30
N SER A 106 -5.77 30.41 23.58
CA SER A 106 -6.70 31.03 22.62
C SER A 106 -6.31 32.48 22.27
N ILE A 107 -5.87 33.28 23.26
CA ILE A 107 -5.37 34.65 23.01
C ILE A 107 -4.11 34.61 22.16
N LEU A 108 -3.17 33.72 22.48
CA LEU A 108 -1.93 33.56 21.73
C LEU A 108 -2.20 33.15 20.29
N GLN A 109 -3.02 32.11 20.09
CA GLN A 109 -3.43 31.64 18.77
C GLN A 109 -4.12 32.77 17.98
N THR A 110 -5.05 33.50 18.61
CA THR A 110 -5.71 34.67 18.00
C THR A 110 -4.68 35.73 17.61
N THR A 111 -3.69 36.00 18.44
CA THR A 111 -2.63 36.96 18.13
C THR A 111 -1.80 36.52 16.92
N VAL A 112 -1.34 35.26 16.89
CA VAL A 112 -0.58 34.71 15.75
C VAL A 112 -1.41 34.75 14.47
N LEU A 113 -2.69 34.39 14.58
CA LEU A 113 -3.64 34.39 13.48
C LEU A 113 -3.80 35.81 12.90
N LEU A 114 -3.98 36.82 13.75
CA LEU A 114 -4.09 38.22 13.32
C LEU A 114 -2.74 38.75 12.79
N VAL A 115 -1.61 38.31 13.35
CA VAL A 115 -0.26 38.59 12.82
C VAL A 115 -0.11 38.03 11.41
N LYS A 116 -0.50 36.78 11.19
CA LYS A 116 -0.53 36.15 9.87
C LYS A 116 -1.47 36.89 8.95
N ARG A 117 -2.68 37.26 9.40
CA ARG A 117 -3.67 38.02 8.61
C ARG A 117 -3.11 39.33 8.06
N GLY A 118 -2.32 40.03 8.86
CA GLY A 118 -1.61 41.25 8.48
C GLY A 118 -0.26 41.03 7.83
N TRP A 119 0.23 39.79 7.71
CA TRP A 119 1.60 39.51 7.27
C TRP A 119 1.90 40.06 5.89
N ILE A 120 0.97 39.90 4.94
CA ILE A 120 1.12 40.39 3.57
C ILE A 120 1.00 41.92 3.51
N ASP A 121 0.19 42.53 4.38
CA ASP A 121 -0.02 43.98 4.44
C ASP A 121 1.22 44.75 4.93
N ARG A 122 2.09 44.08 5.70
CA ARG A 122 3.32 44.67 6.27
C ARG A 122 4.42 44.85 5.23
N LEU A 123 5.20 45.92 5.39
CA LEU A 123 6.47 46.10 4.67
C LEU A 123 7.50 45.05 5.10
N GLU A 124 8.51 44.79 4.27
CA GLU A 124 9.58 43.84 4.60
C GLU A 124 10.26 44.19 5.93
N SER A 125 10.59 45.46 6.14
CA SER A 125 11.15 45.94 7.41
C SER A 125 10.25 45.69 8.62
N GLU A 126 8.93 45.77 8.45
CA GLU A 126 7.96 45.51 9.53
C GLU A 126 7.82 44.01 9.81
N ARG A 127 7.87 43.17 8.77
CA ARG A 127 7.89 41.70 8.94
C ARG A 127 9.15 41.26 9.68
N THR A 128 10.31 41.78 9.27
CA THR A 128 11.57 41.56 9.98
C THR A 128 11.48 42.07 11.41
N ALA A 129 10.88 43.25 11.65
CA ALA A 129 10.68 43.77 13.00
C ALA A 129 9.79 42.85 13.86
N VAL A 130 8.76 42.20 13.30
CA VAL A 130 7.94 41.22 14.03
C VAL A 130 8.78 40.02 14.48
N VAL A 131 9.58 39.43 13.58
CA VAL A 131 10.47 38.31 13.90
C VAL A 131 11.54 38.73 14.92
N GLN A 132 12.13 39.91 14.75
CA GLN A 132 13.11 40.47 15.68
C GLN A 132 12.51 40.79 17.05
N THR A 133 11.26 41.27 17.12
CA THR A 133 10.58 41.56 18.39
C THR A 133 10.36 40.27 19.18
N MET A 134 9.89 39.20 18.50
CA MET A 134 9.78 37.87 19.11
C MET A 134 11.15 37.38 19.59
N GLY A 135 12.21 37.53 18.79
CA GLY A 135 13.57 37.14 19.16
C GLY A 135 14.23 38.00 20.25
N ALA A 136 13.83 39.26 20.42
CA ALA A 136 14.32 40.13 21.48
C ALA A 136 13.75 39.72 22.84
N MET A 137 12.48 39.33 22.91
CA MET A 137 11.82 38.89 24.15
C MET A 137 12.35 37.55 24.68
N VAL A 138 12.99 36.78 23.81
CA VAL A 138 13.61 35.49 24.11
C VAL A 138 14.94 35.62 24.89
N GLN A 139 15.56 36.80 24.84
CA GLN A 139 16.91 37.01 25.36
C GLN A 139 17.04 36.72 26.88
N PRO A 140 18.21 36.25 27.36
CA PRO A 140 18.39 35.76 28.73
C PRO A 140 18.13 36.78 29.85
N HIS A 141 18.17 38.08 29.54
CA HIS A 141 17.96 39.17 30.50
C HIS A 141 16.48 39.41 30.85
N HIS A 142 15.54 38.79 30.12
CA HIS A 142 14.12 38.85 30.43
C HIS A 142 13.68 37.77 31.42
N VAL A 143 12.59 38.04 32.16
CA VAL A 143 12.01 37.09 33.13
C VAL A 143 11.53 35.82 32.40
N ILE A 144 11.67 34.66 33.04
CA ILE A 144 11.36 33.33 32.47
C ILE A 144 9.95 33.29 31.87
N THR A 145 8.95 33.88 32.53
CA THR A 145 7.56 33.94 32.03
C THR A 145 7.43 34.67 30.70
N HIS A 146 8.21 35.73 30.47
CA HIS A 146 8.23 36.46 29.20
C HIS A 146 8.93 35.65 28.10
N ARG A 147 10.04 34.97 28.44
CA ARG A 147 10.75 34.07 27.51
C ARG A 147 9.85 32.92 27.08
N LEU A 148 9.15 32.29 28.03
CA LEU A 148 8.20 31.21 27.78
C LEU A 148 7.08 31.64 26.82
N LEU A 149 6.50 32.82 27.07
CA LEU A 149 5.49 33.39 26.18
C LEU A 149 6.05 33.61 24.76
N ALA A 150 7.26 34.14 24.64
CA ALA A 150 7.89 34.40 23.36
C ALA A 150 8.19 33.12 22.56
N VAL A 151 8.66 32.05 23.22
CA VAL A 151 8.87 30.74 22.56
C VAL A 151 7.56 30.10 22.13
N LYS A 152 6.53 30.12 22.98
CA LYS A 152 5.19 29.65 22.61
C LYS A 152 4.62 30.43 21.44
N TRP A 153 4.90 31.74 21.37
CA TRP A 153 4.54 32.58 20.24
C TRP A 153 5.26 32.14 18.97
N LEU A 154 6.59 31.96 19.00
CA LEU A 154 7.34 31.46 17.86
C LEU A 154 6.84 30.08 17.39
N LEU A 155 6.55 29.16 18.32
CA LEU A 155 6.00 27.84 18.00
C LEU A 155 4.65 27.97 17.30
N ALA A 156 3.70 28.68 17.90
CA ALA A 156 2.39 28.92 17.28
C ALA A 156 2.52 29.61 15.92
N PHE A 157 3.47 30.55 15.77
CA PHE A 157 3.78 31.22 14.52
C PHE A 157 4.29 30.26 13.44
N VAL A 158 5.26 29.40 13.76
CA VAL A 158 5.77 28.40 12.80
C VAL A 158 4.67 27.41 12.44
N THR A 159 3.97 26.84 13.42
CA THR A 159 2.88 25.88 13.18
C THR A 159 1.77 26.49 12.32
N GLU A 160 1.39 27.74 12.56
CA GLU A 160 0.36 28.42 11.77
C GLU A 160 0.82 28.67 10.31
N PHE A 161 2.12 28.79 10.04
CA PHE A 161 2.66 28.95 8.68
C PHE A 161 3.04 27.62 8.00
N SER A 162 3.10 26.48 8.73
CA SER A 162 3.65 25.20 8.24
C SER A 162 2.71 24.40 7.32
N SER A 163 1.39 24.61 7.37
CA SER A 163 0.45 23.95 6.46
C SER A 163 -0.82 24.77 6.17
N ALA A 164 -1.39 24.60 4.96
CA ALA A 164 -2.70 25.15 4.57
C ALA A 164 -3.89 24.38 5.12
N SER A 165 -3.69 23.13 5.57
CA SER A 165 -4.73 22.31 6.23
C SER A 165 -4.81 22.59 7.74
N ARG A 166 -3.70 23.06 8.34
CA ARG A 166 -3.63 23.46 9.75
C ARG A 166 -3.82 24.97 9.98
N ALA A 167 -3.89 25.74 8.90
CA ALA A 167 -4.26 27.15 8.97
C ALA A 167 -5.73 27.25 9.42
N SER A 168 -5.94 27.93 10.54
CA SER A 168 -7.25 28.25 11.12
C SER A 168 -8.29 28.82 10.13
N ASN A 169 -9.59 28.77 10.50
CA ASN A 169 -10.77 29.35 9.82
C ASN A 169 -10.67 30.89 9.67
N MET A 170 -9.59 31.41 9.10
CA MET A 170 -9.32 32.84 8.91
C MET A 170 -10.27 33.47 7.91
N MET A 171 -11.12 32.67 7.27
CA MET A 171 -11.94 33.04 6.13
C MET A 171 -11.06 33.71 5.06
N GLN A 172 -9.86 33.15 4.83
CA GLN A 172 -8.94 33.65 3.83
C GLN A 172 -8.74 32.66 2.69
N PRO A 173 -8.52 33.20 1.48
CA PRO A 173 -7.98 32.51 0.32
C PRO A 173 -6.80 31.56 0.61
N ILE A 174 -6.75 30.36 0.02
CA ILE A 174 -5.53 29.50 0.00
C ILE A 174 -4.33 30.27 -0.57
N GLU A 175 -4.55 31.16 -1.56
CA GLU A 175 -3.52 32.03 -2.13
C GLU A 175 -2.81 32.85 -1.04
N PHE A 176 -3.59 33.38 -0.10
CA PHE A 176 -3.09 34.15 1.03
C PHE A 176 -2.14 33.32 1.91
N HIS A 177 -2.51 32.08 2.22
CA HIS A 177 -1.67 31.17 3.01
C HIS A 177 -0.38 30.80 2.29
N THR A 178 -0.46 30.49 0.99
CA THR A 178 0.72 30.21 0.14
C THR A 178 1.70 31.37 0.18
N LYS A 179 1.17 32.58 -0.08
CA LYS A 179 1.97 33.79 -0.22
C LYS A 179 2.58 34.15 1.12
N SER A 180 1.85 33.96 2.22
CA SER A 180 2.35 34.18 3.57
C SER A 180 3.54 33.27 3.90
N ARG A 181 3.40 31.96 3.64
CA ARG A 181 4.47 30.96 3.83
C ARG A 181 5.70 31.29 2.97
N ARG A 182 5.53 31.47 1.66
CA ARG A 182 6.65 31.79 0.75
C ARG A 182 7.34 33.10 1.10
N THR A 183 6.58 34.08 1.58
CA THR A 183 7.16 35.35 2.02
C THR A 183 8.06 35.12 3.23
N LEU A 184 7.65 34.28 4.19
CA LEU A 184 8.47 33.91 5.35
C LEU A 184 9.73 33.13 4.96
N GLU A 185 9.62 32.19 4.01
CA GLU A 185 10.76 31.42 3.50
C GLU A 185 11.75 32.31 2.75
N LYS A 186 11.26 33.19 1.85
CA LYS A 186 12.10 34.08 1.04
C LYS A 186 12.71 35.23 1.80
N SER A 187 12.04 35.76 2.82
CA SER A 187 12.56 36.87 3.62
C SER A 187 13.70 36.44 4.56
N GLY A 188 14.07 35.14 4.56
CA GLY A 188 15.01 34.59 5.53
C GLY A 188 14.45 34.46 6.94
N GLY A 189 13.16 34.74 7.15
CA GLY A 189 12.55 34.74 8.48
C GLY A 189 12.61 33.38 9.17
N LEU A 190 12.46 32.28 8.41
CA LEU A 190 12.63 30.93 8.96
C LEU A 190 14.06 30.69 9.49
N LYS A 191 15.07 31.16 8.75
CA LYS A 191 16.47 31.11 9.19
C LYS A 191 16.68 31.96 10.45
N GLU A 192 16.10 33.16 10.51
CA GLU A 192 16.18 34.01 11.70
C GLU A 192 15.55 33.35 12.93
N ILE A 193 14.39 32.71 12.76
CA ILE A 193 13.72 31.97 13.84
C ILE A 193 14.61 30.80 14.31
N VAL A 194 15.20 30.03 13.39
CA VAL A 194 16.15 28.94 13.73
C VAL A 194 17.40 29.48 14.42
N ALA A 195 17.92 30.63 13.97
CA ALA A 195 19.08 31.30 14.56
C ALA A 195 18.79 31.85 15.98
N VAL A 196 17.53 32.01 16.35
CA VAL A 196 17.11 32.36 17.72
C VAL A 196 16.81 31.10 18.54
N ALA A 197 16.04 30.16 17.99
CA ALA A 197 15.52 29.00 18.70
C ALA A 197 16.61 28.01 19.11
N VAL A 198 17.57 27.71 18.23
CA VAL A 198 18.62 26.72 18.49
C VAL A 198 19.60 27.20 19.57
N PRO A 199 20.18 28.42 19.50
CA PRO A 199 21.06 28.91 20.57
C PRO A 199 20.32 29.10 21.91
N LEU A 200 19.04 29.52 21.86
CA LEU A 200 18.22 29.62 23.05
C LEU A 200 18.06 28.28 23.75
N LEU A 201 17.73 27.23 22.97
CA LEU A 201 17.63 25.88 23.47
C LEU A 201 18.97 25.46 24.11
N GLU A 202 20.11 25.68 23.44
CA GLU A 202 21.44 25.41 24.02
C GLU A 202 21.70 26.15 25.35
N ASP A 203 21.30 27.41 25.46
CA ASP A 203 21.45 28.19 26.68
C ASP A 203 20.55 27.72 27.82
N SER A 204 19.29 27.39 27.51
CA SER A 204 18.34 26.80 28.47
C SER A 204 18.79 25.41 28.91
N ILE A 205 19.34 24.62 27.99
CA ILE A 205 20.01 23.34 28.26
C ILE A 205 21.13 23.52 29.28
N ARG A 206 22.09 24.41 28.99
CA ARG A 206 23.26 24.66 29.83
C ARG A 206 22.87 25.21 31.20
N SER A 207 21.89 26.11 31.23
CA SER A 207 21.36 26.69 32.48
C SER A 207 20.71 25.61 33.34
N THR A 208 19.96 24.69 32.73
CA THR A 208 19.25 23.64 33.46
C THR A 208 20.19 22.55 33.95
N SER A 209 21.23 22.20 33.18
CA SER A 209 22.20 21.16 33.55
C SER A 209 23.22 21.61 34.62
N THR A 210 23.59 22.90 34.65
CA THR A 210 24.59 23.44 35.62
C THR A 210 24.03 23.67 37.02
N ILE A 211 22.72 23.91 37.17
CA ILE A 211 22.06 24.09 38.47
C ILE A 211 22.06 22.80 39.32
N GLY A 212 22.24 21.64 38.70
CA GLY A 212 22.32 20.33 39.38
C GLY A 212 23.70 19.91 39.89
N GLY A 213 24.75 20.72 39.68
CA GLY A 213 26.14 20.32 39.96
C GLY A 213 26.56 20.35 41.44
N ASP A 214 25.93 21.16 42.29
CA ASP A 214 26.36 21.36 43.68
C ASP A 214 25.18 21.27 44.67
N THR A 215 25.07 20.14 45.38
CA THR A 215 24.39 19.97 46.70
C THR A 215 22.92 20.39 46.87
N ARG A 216 22.20 20.80 45.82
CA ARG A 216 20.73 20.91 45.86
C ARG A 216 20.11 19.64 45.28
N ALA A 217 19.23 19.00 46.05
CA ALA A 217 18.47 17.85 45.57
C ALA A 217 17.83 18.19 44.22
N ALA A 218 17.80 17.23 43.29
CA ALA A 218 17.30 17.33 41.92
C ALA A 218 15.78 17.62 41.80
N GLY A 219 15.20 18.41 42.71
CA GLY A 219 13.76 18.62 42.88
C GLY A 219 13.28 20.06 42.83
N GLU A 220 14.12 21.05 42.50
CA GLU A 220 13.71 22.47 42.43
C GLU A 220 14.03 23.14 41.08
N ILE A 221 13.76 22.47 39.96
CA ILE A 221 13.63 23.21 38.68
C ILE A 221 12.27 23.90 38.70
N ALA A 222 12.26 25.23 38.61
CA ALA A 222 11.00 25.98 38.57
C ALA A 222 10.10 25.45 37.43
N PRO A 223 8.79 25.26 37.67
CA PRO A 223 7.89 24.68 36.66
C PRO A 223 7.87 25.51 35.38
N GLU A 224 8.03 26.83 35.47
CA GLU A 224 8.11 27.73 34.32
C GLU A 224 9.37 27.50 33.47
N GLN A 225 10.49 27.11 34.09
CA GLN A 225 11.74 26.79 33.39
C GLN A 225 11.61 25.46 32.63
N MET A 226 10.91 24.47 33.18
CA MET A 226 10.61 23.21 32.49
C MET A 226 9.65 23.42 31.32
N GLU A 227 8.61 24.23 31.51
CA GLU A 227 7.65 24.56 30.45
C GLU A 227 8.32 25.36 29.31
N LEU A 228 9.31 26.19 29.62
CA LEU A 228 10.12 26.91 28.64
C LEU A 228 10.89 25.93 27.77
N LEU A 229 11.61 25.00 28.39
CA LEU A 229 12.39 24.01 27.66
C LEU A 229 11.52 23.10 26.77
N ASP A 230 10.32 22.73 27.22
CA ASP A 230 9.37 21.95 26.42
C ASP A 230 8.97 22.70 25.15
N ALA A 231 8.62 23.98 25.29
CA ALA A 231 8.27 24.83 24.16
C ALA A 231 9.46 25.02 23.20
N GLU A 232 10.69 25.14 23.72
CA GLU A 232 11.91 25.32 22.91
C GLU A 232 12.21 24.08 22.07
N PHE A 233 12.12 22.87 22.64
CA PHE A 233 12.29 21.63 21.89
C PHE A 233 11.19 21.44 20.83
N ARG A 234 9.92 21.68 21.18
CA ARG A 234 8.81 21.60 20.21
C ARG A 234 9.03 22.53 19.02
N LEU A 235 9.46 23.77 19.28
CA LEU A 235 9.78 24.73 18.24
C LEU A 235 10.89 24.22 17.32
N CYS A 236 11.99 23.73 17.88
CA CYS A 236 13.10 23.19 17.09
C CYS A 236 12.68 21.97 16.26
N VAL A 237 11.89 21.04 16.82
CA VAL A 237 11.38 19.87 16.10
C VAL A 237 10.44 20.27 14.97
N GLU A 238 9.50 21.19 15.19
CA GLU A 238 8.58 21.69 14.15
C GLU A 238 9.35 22.41 13.03
N LEU A 239 10.39 23.19 13.37
CA LEU A 239 11.26 23.85 12.39
C LEU A 239 12.06 22.86 11.54
N LEU A 240 12.57 21.77 12.15
CA LEU A 240 13.31 20.74 11.41
C LEU A 240 12.40 19.83 10.59
N ASN A 241 11.11 19.71 10.95
CA ASN A 241 10.10 19.03 10.13
C ASN A 241 9.57 19.90 8.97
N TRP A 242 10.04 21.13 8.82
CA TRP A 242 9.60 22.03 7.76
C TRP A 242 10.07 21.54 6.37
N LYS A 243 9.12 21.08 5.54
CA LYS A 243 9.39 20.69 4.14
C LYS A 243 9.67 21.94 3.29
N VAL A 244 10.92 22.21 2.93
CA VAL A 244 11.31 23.35 2.07
C VAL A 244 11.01 23.02 0.61
N GLU A 245 10.19 23.83 -0.08
CA GLU A 245 9.71 23.56 -1.46
C GLU A 245 10.86 23.41 -2.48
N ASP A 246 10.77 22.38 -3.35
CA ASP A 246 11.55 22.30 -4.59
C ASP A 246 10.76 22.85 -5.81
N SER A 247 11.46 23.52 -6.72
CA SER A 247 10.93 24.62 -7.54
C SER A 247 9.80 24.35 -8.56
N HIS A 248 9.45 23.10 -8.91
CA HIS A 248 8.60 22.86 -10.09
C HIS A 248 7.42 21.87 -9.94
N VAL A 249 7.39 20.94 -8.98
CA VAL A 249 6.36 19.88 -8.93
C VAL A 249 5.40 20.01 -7.73
N GLU A 250 5.78 20.72 -6.67
CA GLU A 250 5.10 20.65 -5.37
C GLU A 250 4.18 21.83 -5.02
N LYS A 251 3.96 22.79 -5.95
CA LYS A 251 3.07 23.95 -5.73
C LYS A 251 1.60 23.59 -5.44
N LEU A 252 1.22 22.33 -5.58
CA LEU A 252 -0.12 21.81 -5.29
C LEU A 252 -0.15 20.87 -4.08
N SER A 253 0.96 20.19 -3.77
CA SER A 253 1.03 19.23 -2.65
C SER A 253 0.54 19.88 -1.35
N TRP A 254 1.09 21.05 -1.03
CA TRP A 254 0.77 21.77 0.21
C TRP A 254 -0.68 22.26 0.33
N SER A 255 -1.42 22.51 -0.77
CA SER A 255 -2.83 22.96 -0.73
C SER A 255 -3.82 21.81 -0.60
N PHE A 256 -3.38 20.59 -0.91
CA PHE A 256 -4.24 19.42 -1.06
C PHE A 256 -3.83 18.21 -0.19
N SER A 257 -2.63 18.19 0.39
CA SER A 257 -2.13 17.12 1.26
C SER A 257 -2.71 17.24 2.67
N GLY A 258 -4.02 17.05 2.79
CA GLY A 258 -4.65 16.75 4.07
C GLY A 258 -4.35 15.30 4.47
N SER A 259 -3.37 15.09 5.34
CA SER A 259 -3.45 14.12 6.45
C SER A 259 -3.75 12.64 6.20
N ILE A 260 -3.32 11.98 5.11
CA ILE A 260 -3.72 10.56 4.92
C ILE A 260 -2.62 9.48 4.95
N ASN A 261 -1.33 9.69 4.62
CA ASN A 261 -0.40 8.53 4.52
C ASN A 261 1.04 8.72 5.07
N ASP A 262 1.35 9.73 5.89
CA ASP A 262 2.73 9.92 6.38
C ASP A 262 3.12 8.97 7.55
N ASP A 263 2.21 8.12 8.04
CA ASP A 263 2.43 7.25 9.23
C ASP A 263 2.84 5.79 8.91
N LEU A 264 2.76 5.33 7.66
CA LEU A 264 2.90 3.90 7.32
C LEU A 264 4.25 3.47 6.72
N THR A 265 5.18 4.39 6.50
CA THR A 265 6.52 4.02 6.01
C THR A 265 7.59 4.74 6.81
N GLY A 266 8.42 3.98 7.54
CA GLY A 266 9.56 4.47 8.34
C GLY A 266 10.59 5.32 7.57
N THR A 267 10.40 5.51 6.26
CA THR A 267 11.12 6.41 5.37
C THR A 267 10.57 7.84 5.43
N ARG A 268 10.66 8.49 6.60
CA ARG A 268 10.55 9.97 6.63
C ARG A 268 11.64 10.57 5.71
N PRO A 269 11.31 11.54 4.83
CA PRO A 269 12.29 12.10 3.90
C PRO A 269 13.41 12.81 4.66
N VAL A 270 14.65 12.55 4.23
CA VAL A 270 15.87 13.09 4.84
C VAL A 270 15.96 14.62 4.58
N LEU A 271 16.21 15.41 5.62
CA LEU A 271 16.13 16.87 5.66
C LEU A 271 17.26 17.54 4.85
N ARG A 272 16.92 18.48 3.95
CA ARG A 272 17.86 19.18 3.05
C ARG A 272 17.85 20.72 3.21
N PRO A 273 18.35 21.29 4.32
CA PRO A 273 18.37 22.74 4.49
C PRO A 273 19.37 23.42 3.55
N GLN A 274 19.21 24.73 3.35
CA GLN A 274 20.15 25.53 2.57
C GLN A 274 21.50 25.70 3.29
N ALA A 275 22.58 25.90 2.52
CA ALA A 275 23.94 26.14 3.03
C ALA A 275 24.02 27.28 4.06
N SER A 276 23.11 28.24 4.00
CA SER A 276 23.08 29.39 4.91
C SER A 276 22.71 29.05 6.36
N TRP A 277 22.21 27.83 6.63
CA TRP A 277 21.85 27.32 7.95
C TRP A 277 23.00 26.61 8.66
N ARG A 278 24.06 26.29 7.91
CA ARG A 278 25.27 25.59 8.37
C ARG A 278 25.82 26.12 9.71
N PRO A 279 26.02 27.45 9.91
CA PRO A 279 26.57 27.96 11.17
C PRO A 279 25.69 27.72 12.40
N ILE A 280 24.42 27.38 12.20
CA ILE A 280 23.43 27.19 13.27
C ILE A 280 23.31 25.70 13.63
N LEU A 281 23.17 24.82 12.63
CA LEU A 281 22.87 23.40 12.83
C LEU A 281 24.10 22.48 12.78
N VAL A 282 25.14 22.80 12.00
CA VAL A 282 26.33 21.95 11.84
C VAL A 282 27.35 22.34 12.91
N ARG A 283 27.04 21.99 14.17
CA ARG A 283 27.87 22.28 15.35
C ARG A 283 27.94 21.07 16.27
N LEU A 284 29.16 20.61 16.61
CA LEU A 284 29.34 19.47 17.51
C LEU A 284 28.86 19.77 18.94
N GLU A 285 29.01 21.02 19.39
CA GLU A 285 28.51 21.48 20.69
C GLU A 285 26.99 21.32 20.84
N LEU A 286 26.24 21.48 19.75
CA LEU A 286 24.78 21.32 19.74
C LEU A 286 24.41 19.86 20.02
N ILE A 287 25.11 18.93 19.35
CA ILE A 287 24.95 17.48 19.57
C ILE A 287 25.26 17.15 21.03
N HIS A 288 26.42 17.59 21.53
CA HIS A 288 26.83 17.31 22.92
C HIS A 288 25.84 17.90 23.92
N SER A 289 25.36 19.12 23.69
CA SER A 289 24.36 19.78 24.56
C SER A 289 23.04 19.02 24.58
N ALA A 290 22.55 18.58 23.42
CA ALA A 290 21.32 17.79 23.32
C ALA A 290 21.43 16.45 24.08
N PHE A 291 22.51 15.70 23.91
CA PHE A 291 22.73 14.46 24.67
C PHE A 291 22.92 14.70 26.17
N ASN A 292 23.66 15.74 26.57
CA ASN A 292 23.85 16.08 27.99
C ASN A 292 22.52 16.45 28.67
N THR A 293 21.63 17.13 27.93
CA THR A 293 20.30 17.50 28.41
C THR A 293 19.43 16.28 28.60
N TYR A 294 19.44 15.42 27.60
CA TYR A 294 18.74 14.16 27.65
C TYR A 294 19.18 13.33 28.87
N ALA A 295 20.50 13.16 29.05
CA ALA A 295 21.07 12.46 30.19
C ALA A 295 20.74 13.13 31.54
N PHE A 296 20.67 14.46 31.60
CA PHE A 296 20.28 15.18 32.80
C PHE A 296 18.82 14.89 33.19
N PHE A 297 17.85 15.12 32.31
CA PHE A 297 16.42 14.92 32.62
C PHE A 297 16.07 13.46 32.88
N ARG A 298 16.80 12.56 32.24
CA ARG A 298 16.69 11.14 32.49
C ARG A 298 17.00 10.76 33.94
N ASN A 299 17.86 11.52 34.63
CA ASN A 299 18.29 11.28 36.02
C ASN A 299 17.48 12.07 37.07
N VAL A 300 16.51 12.89 36.66
CA VAL A 300 15.67 13.69 37.57
C VAL A 300 14.48 12.87 38.07
N ALA A 301 14.16 12.98 39.36
CA ALA A 301 13.13 12.16 40.02
C ALA A 301 11.71 12.33 39.41
N ALA A 302 11.37 13.51 38.91
CA ALA A 302 10.08 13.83 38.30
C ALA A 302 10.12 13.71 36.76
N LYS A 303 10.59 12.55 36.25
CA LYS A 303 10.74 12.20 34.83
C LYS A 303 9.74 12.91 33.91
N ASN A 304 10.22 13.80 33.06
CA ASN A 304 9.36 14.54 32.13
C ASN A 304 9.31 13.78 30.79
N GLU A 305 8.28 12.94 30.63
CA GLU A 305 8.04 12.13 29.42
C GLU A 305 8.14 12.95 28.13
N THR A 306 7.49 14.11 28.12
CA THR A 306 7.40 14.96 26.95
C THR A 306 8.76 15.50 26.54
N LEU A 307 9.55 16.00 27.49
CA LEU A 307 10.91 16.49 27.23
C LEU A 307 11.84 15.39 26.73
N LEU A 308 11.79 14.21 27.34
CA LEU A 308 12.60 13.06 26.92
C LEU A 308 12.28 12.65 25.48
N HIS A 309 11.00 12.56 25.13
CA HIS A 309 10.56 12.26 23.77
C HIS A 309 11.04 13.34 22.78
N LEU A 310 10.79 14.62 23.06
CA LEU A 310 11.14 15.71 22.15
C LEU A 310 12.66 15.84 21.95
N ALA A 311 13.46 15.62 22.99
CA ALA A 311 14.92 15.62 22.90
C ALA A 311 15.42 14.51 21.97
N ARG A 312 14.85 13.29 22.04
CA ARG A 312 15.18 12.20 21.11
C ARG A 312 14.70 12.49 19.69
N GLN A 313 13.49 13.04 19.51
CA GLN A 313 13.01 13.45 18.19
C GLN A 313 13.91 14.51 17.57
N PHE A 314 14.41 15.47 18.34
CA PHE A 314 15.38 16.46 17.87
C PHE A 314 16.67 15.80 17.37
N LEU A 315 17.24 14.85 18.12
CA LEU A 315 18.41 14.08 17.71
C LEU A 315 18.16 13.27 16.42
N ILE A 316 16.98 12.65 16.30
CA ILE A 316 16.53 11.91 15.11
C ILE A 316 16.49 12.82 13.88
N GLN A 317 16.02 14.06 14.02
CA GLN A 317 16.02 15.03 12.93
C GLN A 317 17.44 15.49 12.56
N LEU A 318 18.32 15.70 13.54
CA LEU A 318 19.73 16.03 13.27
C LEU A 318 20.45 14.89 12.54
N ALA A 319 20.18 13.63 12.88
CA ALA A 319 20.71 12.45 12.17
C ALA A 319 20.23 12.36 10.71
N SER A 320 19.16 13.09 10.37
CA SER A 320 18.55 13.14 9.04
C SER A 320 19.04 14.33 8.20
N LEU A 321 20.04 15.10 8.65
CA LEU A 321 20.58 16.20 7.85
C LEU A 321 21.40 15.67 6.67
N GLN A 322 21.13 16.20 5.48
CA GLN A 322 21.90 15.93 4.26
C GLN A 322 21.89 17.14 3.31
N GLY A 323 22.65 17.05 2.23
CA GLY A 323 22.59 18.01 1.12
C GLY A 323 23.54 19.21 1.31
N PRO A 324 23.22 20.40 0.75
CA PRO A 324 24.17 21.50 0.58
C PRO A 324 24.56 22.21 1.89
N ILE A 325 24.03 21.78 3.04
CA ILE A 325 24.41 22.28 4.36
C ILE A 325 25.84 21.87 4.76
N PHE A 326 26.33 20.74 4.24
CA PHE A 326 27.70 20.26 4.45
C PHE A 326 28.62 20.72 3.33
N GLU A 327 29.87 21.08 3.66
CA GLU A 327 30.89 21.47 2.67
C GLU A 327 31.44 20.25 1.92
N SER A 328 31.45 19.10 2.58
CA SER A 328 31.93 17.83 2.00
C SER A 328 31.20 16.64 2.62
N LYS A 329 31.24 15.49 1.94
CA LYS A 329 30.72 14.23 2.49
C LYS A 329 31.49 13.81 3.74
N MET A 330 32.79 14.06 3.80
CA MET A 330 33.64 13.76 4.98
C MET A 330 33.15 14.48 6.23
N GLU A 331 32.81 15.77 6.12
CA GLU A 331 32.25 16.53 7.23
C GLU A 331 30.89 15.98 7.68
N GLN A 332 30.03 15.59 6.73
CA GLN A 332 28.76 14.95 7.07
C GLN A 332 29.02 13.68 7.90
N VAL A 333 29.98 12.84 7.50
CA VAL A 333 30.33 11.62 8.25
C VAL A 333 30.87 11.95 9.65
N GLN A 334 31.71 12.97 9.80
CA GLN A 334 32.20 13.41 11.12
C GLN A 334 31.06 13.91 12.02
N PHE A 335 30.13 14.69 11.48
CA PHE A 335 28.96 15.17 12.21
C PHE A 335 28.08 14.01 12.68
N LEU A 336 27.78 13.06 11.79
CA LEU A 336 26.94 11.89 12.11
C LEU A 336 27.66 10.91 13.06
N SER A 337 29.00 10.80 12.99
CA SER A 337 29.81 10.01 13.92
C SER A 337 29.69 10.51 15.37
N GLU A 338 29.60 11.81 15.60
CA GLU A 338 29.37 12.34 16.95
C GLU A 338 27.97 12.02 17.48
N ILE A 339 26.96 11.98 16.61
CA ILE A 339 25.63 11.48 16.99
C ILE A 339 25.69 10.00 17.35
N PHE A 340 26.36 9.18 16.53
CA PHE A 340 26.60 7.76 16.82
C PHE A 340 27.23 7.55 18.20
N ARG A 341 28.29 8.29 18.53
CA ARG A 341 28.95 8.21 19.85
C ARG A 341 28.00 8.55 21.01
N GLY A 342 27.12 9.52 20.82
CA GLY A 342 26.08 9.86 21.79
C GLY A 342 25.05 8.72 21.96
N VAL A 343 24.57 8.14 20.87
CA VAL A 343 23.64 6.99 20.89
C VAL A 343 24.24 5.79 21.61
N VAL A 344 25.48 5.42 21.28
CA VAL A 344 26.24 4.35 21.96
C VAL A 344 26.32 4.57 23.47
N THR A 345 26.50 5.83 23.90
CA THR A 345 26.56 6.17 25.33
C THR A 345 25.22 5.93 26.04
N VAL A 346 24.10 6.23 25.36
CA VAL A 346 22.73 5.99 25.87
C VAL A 346 22.41 4.50 25.88
N VAL A 347 22.79 3.75 24.84
CA VAL A 347 22.56 2.29 24.76
C VAL A 347 23.36 1.54 25.84
N HIS A 348 24.60 1.95 26.12
CA HIS A 348 25.43 1.32 27.15
C HIS A 348 25.04 1.66 28.58
N ASN A 349 24.21 2.68 28.77
CA ASN A 349 23.61 2.99 30.05
C ASN A 349 22.12 3.12 29.78
N PRO A 350 21.32 2.04 29.64
CA PRO A 350 19.90 2.14 29.27
C PRO A 350 19.05 2.72 30.41
N PHE A 351 17.96 3.42 30.09
CA PHE A 351 17.09 4.00 31.12
C PHE A 351 16.47 2.96 32.05
N LEU A 352 16.29 1.72 31.56
CA LEU A 352 15.82 0.58 32.34
C LEU A 352 16.65 0.35 33.62
N ASP A 353 17.98 0.54 33.58
CA ASP A 353 18.86 0.31 34.73
C ASP A 353 18.66 1.32 35.87
N LEU A 354 17.97 2.43 35.59
CA LEU A 354 17.70 3.50 36.55
C LEU A 354 16.30 3.38 37.17
N LEU A 355 15.50 2.39 36.77
CA LEU A 355 14.12 2.22 37.21
C LEU A 355 14.04 1.41 38.51
N ALA A 356 13.07 1.76 39.36
CA ALA A 356 12.63 0.86 40.43
C ALA A 356 11.72 -0.23 39.85
N GLU A 357 11.72 -1.44 40.43
CA GLU A 357 11.01 -2.63 39.94
C GLU A 357 9.50 -2.47 39.65
N ARG A 358 8.85 -1.39 40.12
CA ARG A 358 7.40 -1.16 39.97
C ARG A 358 7.04 0.12 39.21
N ASP A 359 8.00 0.76 38.54
CA ASP A 359 7.77 2.01 37.80
C ASP A 359 7.31 1.73 36.36
N VAL A 360 6.00 1.49 36.18
CA VAL A 360 5.38 1.20 34.87
C VAL A 360 5.60 2.35 33.88
N THR A 361 5.39 3.59 34.32
CA THR A 361 5.62 4.79 33.50
C THR A 361 7.09 4.94 33.08
N GLY A 362 8.02 4.64 33.99
CA GLY A 362 9.44 4.63 33.70
C GLY A 362 9.83 3.53 32.72
N TYR A 363 9.18 2.37 32.80
CA TYR A 363 9.39 1.25 31.88
C TYR A 363 8.98 1.64 30.46
N GLU A 364 7.77 2.14 30.25
CA GLU A 364 7.30 2.62 28.93
C GLU A 364 8.21 3.69 28.31
N LEU A 365 8.74 4.60 29.15
CA LEU A 365 9.71 5.60 28.68
C LEU A 365 11.03 5.00 28.23
N ALA A 366 11.48 3.97 28.93
CA ALA A 366 12.74 3.30 28.66
C ALA A 366 12.65 2.38 27.43
N THR A 367 11.50 1.74 27.19
CA THR A 367 11.26 0.98 25.95
C THR A 367 11.30 1.92 24.73
N ARG A 368 10.58 3.06 24.80
CA ARG A 368 10.61 4.09 23.75
C ARG A 368 11.99 4.70 23.53
N GLU A 369 12.80 4.88 24.60
CA GLU A 369 14.20 5.32 24.46
C GLU A 369 15.01 4.37 23.58
N LEU A 370 14.89 3.06 23.83
CA LEU A 370 15.65 2.06 23.10
C LEU A 370 15.18 1.93 21.64
N ILE A 371 13.87 2.00 21.39
CA ILE A 371 13.32 2.02 20.02
C ILE A 371 13.83 3.26 19.26
N ASP A 372 13.79 4.45 19.87
CA ASP A 372 14.33 5.67 19.27
C ASP A 372 15.86 5.55 19.00
N CYS A 373 16.61 4.83 19.85
CA CYS A 373 18.03 4.53 19.60
C CYS A 373 18.22 3.59 18.40
N CYS A 374 17.37 2.56 18.24
CA CYS A 374 17.37 1.69 17.06
C CYS A 374 17.10 2.49 15.79
N GLN A 375 16.10 3.38 15.83
CA GLN A 375 15.75 4.28 14.73
C GLN A 375 16.89 5.24 14.37
N LEU A 376 17.64 5.73 15.37
CA LEU A 376 18.84 6.55 15.15
C LEU A 376 19.94 5.76 14.45
N LEU A 377 20.24 4.54 14.89
CA LEU A 377 21.24 3.69 14.23
C LEU A 377 20.86 3.41 12.78
N PHE A 378 19.61 3.02 12.50
CA PHE A 378 19.11 2.82 11.14
C PHE A 378 19.25 4.08 10.28
N ARG A 379 18.88 5.26 10.80
CA ARG A 379 19.03 6.53 10.06
C ARG A 379 20.49 6.87 9.77
N LEU A 380 21.39 6.59 10.70
CA LEU A 380 22.83 6.79 10.52
C LEU A 380 23.37 5.88 9.41
N VAL A 381 22.99 4.60 9.38
CA VAL A 381 23.37 3.67 8.29
C VAL A 381 22.91 4.22 6.94
N ASN A 382 21.63 4.55 6.80
CA ASN A 382 21.07 5.00 5.53
C ASN A 382 21.62 6.33 5.04
N ASN A 383 21.91 7.26 5.96
CA ASN A 383 22.41 8.60 5.59
C ASN A 383 23.92 8.59 5.27
N ILE A 384 24.71 7.74 5.96
CA ILE A 384 26.14 7.59 5.68
C ILE A 384 26.36 6.67 4.46
N GLY A 385 25.81 5.46 4.49
CA GLY A 385 26.02 4.41 3.49
C GLY A 385 27.34 3.64 3.65
N LEU A 386 27.39 2.39 3.16
CA LEU A 386 28.55 1.51 3.30
C LEU A 386 29.83 2.14 2.73
N LYS A 387 29.74 2.72 1.52
CA LYS A 387 30.88 3.32 0.84
C LYS A 387 31.60 4.38 1.70
N ASP A 388 30.85 5.21 2.40
CA ASP A 388 31.42 6.31 3.18
C ASP A 388 31.83 5.86 4.59
N LEU A 389 31.18 4.82 5.14
CA LEU A 389 31.64 4.13 6.36
C LEU A 389 33.02 3.48 6.19
N LEU A 390 33.35 3.01 4.98
CA LEU A 390 34.62 2.33 4.67
C LEU A 390 35.78 3.28 4.34
N GLN A 391 35.57 4.59 4.22
CA GLN A 391 36.66 5.51 3.87
C GLN A 391 37.71 5.63 4.99
N VAL A 392 38.98 5.46 4.62
CA VAL A 392 40.17 5.27 5.49
C VAL A 392 40.39 6.40 6.51
N ASP A 393 39.85 7.60 6.29
CA ASP A 393 39.98 8.74 7.21
C ASP A 393 39.02 8.68 8.42
N CYS A 394 38.02 7.80 8.40
CA CYS A 394 37.04 7.59 9.49
C CYS A 394 37.38 6.35 10.33
N GLY A 395 38.64 6.26 10.78
CA GLY A 395 39.21 5.11 11.49
C GLY A 395 38.26 4.44 12.50
N GLN A 396 38.18 3.11 12.45
CA GLN A 396 37.37 2.24 13.32
C GLN A 396 35.85 2.50 13.38
N LEU A 397 35.31 3.52 12.70
CA LEU A 397 33.88 3.84 12.75
C LEU A 397 33.01 2.67 12.30
N PHE A 398 33.34 2.07 11.15
CA PHE A 398 32.61 0.91 10.64
C PHE A 398 32.63 -0.27 11.62
N SER A 399 33.81 -0.63 12.16
CA SER A 399 33.92 -1.71 13.15
C SER A 399 33.09 -1.42 14.41
N SER A 400 33.17 -0.21 14.95
CA SER A 400 32.37 0.18 16.12
C SER A 400 30.88 0.19 15.83
N PHE A 401 30.48 0.58 14.62
CA PHE A 401 29.08 0.56 14.19
C PHE A 401 28.54 -0.87 14.16
N ILE A 402 29.28 -1.80 13.56
CA ILE A 402 28.89 -3.21 13.50
C ILE A 402 28.88 -3.86 14.89
N GLU A 403 29.86 -3.55 15.74
CA GLU A 403 29.91 -4.03 17.13
C GLU A 403 28.69 -3.56 17.93
N GLU A 404 28.31 -2.29 17.81
CA GLU A 404 27.14 -1.76 18.51
C GLU A 404 25.84 -2.36 17.96
N LEU A 405 25.71 -2.44 16.63
CA LEU A 405 24.56 -3.02 15.96
C LEU A 405 24.34 -4.47 16.41
N ALA A 406 25.41 -5.28 16.45
CA ALA A 406 25.35 -6.66 16.93
C ALA A 406 25.05 -6.75 18.43
N SER A 407 25.66 -5.90 19.25
CA SER A 407 25.45 -5.87 20.70
C SER A 407 24.01 -5.53 21.06
N LEU A 408 23.46 -4.47 20.48
CA LEU A 408 22.08 -4.03 20.76
C LEU A 408 21.06 -5.05 20.24
N THR A 409 21.22 -5.53 19.01
CA THR A 409 20.31 -6.57 18.45
C THR A 409 20.31 -7.80 19.35
N SER A 410 21.50 -8.26 19.78
CA SER A 410 21.63 -9.41 20.66
C SER A 410 20.99 -9.18 22.03
N LYS A 411 21.16 -8.00 22.64
CA LYS A 411 20.56 -7.67 23.94
C LYS A 411 19.03 -7.70 23.89
N LEU A 412 18.44 -7.09 22.84
CA LEU A 412 16.99 -7.08 22.65
C LEU A 412 16.45 -8.49 22.45
N LEU A 413 17.09 -9.28 21.59
CA LEU A 413 16.72 -10.68 21.37
C LEU A 413 16.86 -11.55 22.64
N HIS A 414 17.92 -11.38 23.43
CA HIS A 414 18.05 -12.09 24.72
C HIS A 414 16.95 -11.68 25.71
N SER A 415 16.60 -10.38 25.78
CA SER A 415 15.50 -9.90 26.63
C SER A 415 14.17 -10.53 26.21
N ALA A 416 13.86 -10.50 24.92
CA ALA A 416 12.68 -11.15 24.35
C ALA A 416 12.66 -12.65 24.70
N LEU A 417 13.76 -13.36 24.44
CA LEU A 417 13.88 -14.79 24.72
C LEU A 417 13.58 -15.12 26.19
N VAL A 418 14.16 -14.36 27.13
CA VAL A 418 13.94 -14.56 28.56
C VAL A 418 12.47 -14.31 28.93
N ARG A 419 11.83 -13.28 28.37
CA ARG A 419 10.40 -13.00 28.61
C ARG A 419 9.51 -14.13 28.08
N ILE A 420 9.77 -14.60 26.86
CA ILE A 420 9.04 -15.70 26.22
C ILE A 420 9.19 -16.99 27.03
N GLN A 421 10.42 -17.37 27.39
CA GLN A 421 10.68 -18.57 28.18
C GLN A 421 10.07 -18.50 29.58
N ARG A 422 10.04 -17.32 30.21
CA ARG A 422 9.36 -17.12 31.49
C ARG A 422 7.86 -17.28 31.32
N HIS A 423 7.27 -16.66 30.30
CA HIS A 423 5.84 -16.79 30.00
C HIS A 423 5.43 -18.26 29.77
N LEU A 424 6.18 -19.00 28.96
CA LEU A 424 5.95 -20.44 28.74
C LEU A 424 6.02 -21.29 30.02
N ARG A 425 6.78 -20.85 31.04
CA ARG A 425 6.90 -21.57 32.33
C ARG A 425 5.82 -21.16 33.33
N GLU A 426 5.46 -19.89 33.37
CA GLU A 426 4.65 -19.28 34.43
C GLU A 426 3.18 -19.08 34.02
N ASN A 427 2.93 -18.64 32.78
CA ASN A 427 1.63 -18.16 32.31
C ASN A 427 1.25 -18.75 30.92
N SER A 428 1.52 -20.03 30.68
CA SER A 428 1.34 -20.71 29.38
C SER A 428 -0.08 -20.73 28.79
N ASN A 429 -1.08 -20.18 29.47
CA ASN A 429 -2.47 -20.19 29.04
C ASN A 429 -3.02 -18.78 28.80
N GLU A 430 -2.16 -17.77 28.92
CA GLU A 430 -2.48 -16.36 28.71
C GLU A 430 -1.82 -15.88 27.42
N THR A 431 -2.34 -14.84 26.78
CA THR A 431 -1.65 -14.19 25.66
C THR A 431 -0.38 -13.52 26.18
N ILE A 432 0.73 -13.68 25.48
CA ILE A 432 1.97 -12.97 25.83
C ILE A 432 1.77 -11.47 25.68
N ASP A 433 2.21 -10.69 26.68
CA ASP A 433 2.23 -9.23 26.59
C ASP A 433 3.05 -8.78 25.38
N GLU A 434 2.73 -7.59 24.84
CA GLU A 434 3.46 -6.98 23.73
C GLU A 434 4.99 -7.04 23.95
N LEU A 435 5.67 -7.62 22.95
CA LEU A 435 7.12 -7.80 22.90
C LEU A 435 7.76 -6.63 22.14
N TRP A 436 7.78 -5.46 22.76
CA TRP A 436 8.40 -4.24 22.19
C TRP A 436 9.87 -4.45 21.79
N GLU A 437 10.58 -5.43 22.36
CA GLU A 437 11.95 -5.74 21.97
C GLU A 437 12.05 -6.14 20.48
N LEU A 438 11.03 -6.81 19.95
CA LEU A 438 11.01 -7.26 18.56
C LEU A 438 10.80 -6.08 17.61
N GLU A 439 10.02 -5.06 17.97
CA GLU A 439 9.89 -3.82 17.20
C GLU A 439 11.27 -3.13 17.03
N GLY A 440 12.08 -3.12 18.09
CA GLY A 440 13.46 -2.63 18.01
C GLY A 440 14.35 -3.49 17.11
N VAL A 441 14.22 -4.83 17.19
CA VAL A 441 14.97 -5.77 16.34
C VAL A 441 14.62 -5.58 14.86
N ASP A 442 13.36 -5.37 14.52
CA ASP A 442 12.90 -5.16 13.14
C ASP A 442 13.60 -3.94 12.51
N ILE A 443 13.64 -2.81 13.23
CA ILE A 443 14.36 -1.60 12.79
C ILE A 443 15.87 -1.86 12.61
N LEU A 444 16.47 -2.69 13.47
CA LEU A 444 17.89 -3.04 13.37
C LEU A 444 18.17 -4.04 12.24
N LEU A 445 17.25 -4.95 11.92
CA LEU A 445 17.35 -5.85 10.77
C LEU A 445 17.32 -5.06 9.46
N ASP A 446 16.49 -4.02 9.36
CA ASP A 446 16.54 -3.08 8.24
C ASP A 446 17.93 -2.41 8.12
N ALA A 447 18.53 -2.02 9.25
CA ALA A 447 19.89 -1.44 9.27
C ALA A 447 20.96 -2.45 8.84
N TRP A 448 20.85 -3.71 9.26
CA TRP A 448 21.72 -4.80 8.81
C TRP A 448 21.61 -5.02 7.31
N VAL A 449 20.39 -5.11 6.78
CA VAL A 449 20.12 -5.39 5.37
C VAL A 449 20.58 -4.23 4.49
N ALA A 450 20.42 -2.98 4.92
CA ALA A 450 20.95 -1.81 4.22
C ALA A 450 22.48 -1.86 4.03
N LEU A 451 23.22 -2.53 4.92
CA LEU A 451 24.67 -2.74 4.80
C LEU A 451 25.01 -3.98 3.96
N VAL A 452 24.34 -5.10 4.19
CA VAL A 452 24.66 -6.40 3.57
C VAL A 452 24.27 -6.46 2.09
N ASN A 453 23.18 -5.80 1.71
CA ASN A 453 22.70 -5.76 0.33
C ASN A 453 23.26 -4.56 -0.46
N ASP A 454 24.28 -3.86 0.05
CA ASP A 454 24.98 -2.84 -0.74
C ASP A 454 25.54 -3.48 -2.03
N PRO A 455 25.30 -2.90 -3.22
CA PRO A 455 25.74 -3.47 -4.49
C PRO A 455 27.24 -3.79 -4.54
N GLN A 456 28.08 -2.97 -3.90
CA GLN A 456 29.54 -3.20 -3.89
C GLN A 456 29.92 -4.45 -3.09
N LEU A 457 29.17 -4.75 -2.02
CA LEU A 457 29.40 -5.93 -1.21
C LEU A 457 28.93 -7.18 -1.96
N LEU A 458 27.79 -7.12 -2.66
CA LEU A 458 27.25 -8.25 -3.43
C LEU A 458 28.13 -8.63 -4.62
N GLU A 459 28.79 -7.65 -5.25
CA GLU A 459 29.79 -7.88 -6.31
C GLU A 459 31.15 -8.37 -5.77
N ALA A 460 31.44 -8.12 -4.48
CA ALA A 460 32.67 -8.56 -3.84
C ALA A 460 32.73 -10.10 -3.78
N GLY A 461 33.74 -10.68 -4.45
CA GLY A 461 33.94 -12.13 -4.59
C GLY A 461 33.67 -12.69 -5.99
N LEU A 462 32.97 -11.96 -6.87
CA LEU A 462 32.66 -12.39 -8.24
C LEU A 462 33.66 -11.87 -9.29
N SER A 463 34.11 -10.62 -9.12
CA SER A 463 35.16 -10.04 -9.96
C SER A 463 36.52 -10.27 -9.30
N GLY A 464 37.47 -10.89 -10.01
CA GLY A 464 38.86 -11.13 -9.54
C GLY A 464 39.70 -9.88 -9.21
N SER A 465 39.07 -8.71 -9.09
CA SER A 465 39.61 -7.47 -8.54
C SER A 465 38.97 -7.18 -7.17
N SER A 466 39.27 -7.99 -6.15
CA SER A 466 38.77 -7.70 -4.80
C SER A 466 39.48 -6.46 -4.26
N LYS A 467 38.70 -5.51 -3.73
CA LYS A 467 39.25 -4.43 -2.91
C LYS A 467 39.41 -5.00 -1.50
N GLN A 468 40.63 -5.04 -0.99
CA GLN A 468 40.94 -5.60 0.34
C GLN A 468 40.02 -5.07 1.46
N ASP A 469 39.60 -3.80 1.36
CA ASP A 469 38.70 -3.17 2.33
C ASP A 469 37.28 -3.79 2.34
N LEU A 470 36.75 -4.20 1.18
CA LEU A 470 35.43 -4.84 1.07
C LEU A 470 35.46 -6.27 1.62
N ASP A 471 36.55 -7.01 1.36
CA ASP A 471 36.72 -8.36 1.89
C ASP A 471 36.82 -8.32 3.43
N GLN A 472 37.57 -7.36 3.98
CA GLN A 472 37.67 -7.16 5.43
C GLN A 472 36.31 -6.77 6.03
N ALA A 473 35.55 -5.90 5.35
CA ALA A 473 34.20 -5.53 5.79
C ALA A 473 33.24 -6.73 5.81
N LEU A 474 33.29 -7.58 4.78
CA LEU A 474 32.49 -8.79 4.70
C LEU A 474 32.83 -9.77 5.84
N ILE A 475 34.12 -9.96 6.16
CA ILE A 475 34.56 -10.80 7.28
C ILE A 475 34.04 -10.26 8.62
N LEU A 476 34.08 -8.94 8.84
CA LEU A 476 33.56 -8.32 10.05
C LEU A 476 32.04 -8.49 10.18
N LEU A 477 31.29 -8.21 9.10
CA LEU A 477 29.84 -8.41 9.04
C LEU A 477 29.47 -9.88 9.29
N SER A 478 30.20 -10.81 8.68
CA SER A 478 30.06 -12.26 8.86
C SER A 478 30.22 -12.65 10.32
N ASN A 479 31.32 -12.27 10.96
CA ASN A 479 31.59 -12.61 12.36
C ASN A 479 30.56 -12.01 13.33
N ALA A 480 30.09 -10.79 13.06
CA ALA A 480 29.15 -10.09 13.94
C ALA A 480 27.69 -10.56 13.77
N SER A 481 27.28 -10.92 12.57
CA SER A 481 25.90 -11.33 12.27
C SER A 481 25.59 -12.78 12.64
N ALA A 482 26.58 -13.68 12.61
CA ALA A 482 26.38 -15.10 12.93
C ALA A 482 25.65 -15.36 14.26
N PRO A 483 26.10 -14.81 15.42
CA PRO A 483 25.41 -15.02 16.69
C PRO A 483 24.03 -14.34 16.74
N VAL A 484 23.85 -13.22 16.02
CA VAL A 484 22.56 -12.52 15.94
C VAL A 484 21.52 -13.40 15.23
N VAL A 485 21.90 -14.00 14.10
CA VAL A 485 21.02 -14.91 13.34
C VAL A 485 20.66 -16.15 14.15
N GLU A 486 21.64 -16.77 14.83
CA GLU A 486 21.40 -17.94 15.69
C GLU A 486 20.40 -17.63 16.80
N LEU A 487 20.59 -16.50 17.49
CA LEU A 487 19.71 -16.06 18.56
C LEU A 487 18.32 -15.66 18.05
N TYR A 488 18.24 -15.00 16.89
CA TYR A 488 16.96 -14.66 16.26
C TYR A 488 16.14 -15.93 15.97
N ILE A 489 16.76 -16.94 15.36
CA ILE A 489 16.12 -18.24 15.11
C ILE A 489 15.65 -18.87 16.43
N GLN A 490 16.46 -18.80 17.49
CA GLN A 490 16.06 -19.32 18.80
C GLN A 490 14.84 -18.58 19.39
N VAL A 491 14.79 -17.26 19.28
CA VAL A 491 13.64 -16.44 19.72
C VAL A 491 12.39 -16.84 18.96
N GLN A 492 12.47 -16.94 17.63
CA GLN A 492 11.33 -17.34 16.80
C GLN A 492 10.82 -18.74 17.14
N LEU A 493 11.73 -19.70 17.36
CA LEU A 493 11.33 -21.05 17.77
C LEU A 493 10.58 -21.07 19.12
N GLU A 494 10.91 -20.20 20.06
CA GLU A 494 10.16 -20.10 21.32
C GLU A 494 8.85 -19.31 21.16
N LEU A 495 8.78 -18.34 20.24
CA LEU A 495 7.53 -17.65 19.88
C LEU A 495 6.50 -18.62 19.28
N CYS A 496 6.93 -19.46 18.33
CA CYS A 496 6.09 -20.53 17.79
C CYS A 496 5.49 -21.43 18.88
N ALA A 497 6.21 -21.64 20.00
CA ALA A 497 5.70 -22.43 21.11
C ALA A 497 4.60 -21.71 21.93
N VAL A 498 4.63 -20.37 21.95
CA VAL A 498 3.61 -19.52 22.58
C VAL A 498 2.37 -19.42 21.70
N GLU A 499 2.54 -19.22 20.38
CA GLU A 499 1.43 -19.04 19.43
C GLU A 499 0.45 -20.23 19.43
N VAL A 500 0.98 -21.46 19.58
CA VAL A 500 0.17 -22.68 19.73
C VAL A 500 -0.79 -22.64 20.93
N GLN A 501 -0.51 -21.82 21.93
CA GLN A 501 -1.30 -21.73 23.17
C GLN A 501 -2.38 -20.63 23.13
N THR A 502 -2.34 -19.76 22.12
CA THR A 502 -3.26 -18.62 21.98
C THR A 502 -4.36 -18.93 20.97
N ASP A 503 -5.63 -18.91 21.40
CA ASP A 503 -6.78 -18.91 20.48
C ASP A 503 -6.84 -17.53 19.81
N GLN A 504 -6.35 -17.38 18.59
CA GLN A 504 -6.39 -16.12 17.83
C GLN A 504 -7.61 -16.09 16.88
N ASP A 505 -8.18 -14.90 16.69
CA ASP A 505 -9.29 -14.68 15.75
C ASP A 505 -8.78 -14.76 14.29
N GLU A 506 -9.43 -15.57 13.44
CA GLU A 506 -9.03 -15.87 12.04
C GLU A 506 -8.78 -14.61 11.17
N ASP A 507 -9.49 -13.50 11.41
CA ASP A 507 -9.37 -12.25 10.62
C ASP A 507 -8.09 -11.43 10.91
N VAL A 508 -7.38 -11.72 12.02
CA VAL A 508 -6.14 -11.02 12.41
C VAL A 508 -4.89 -11.71 11.81
N GLU A 509 -5.01 -12.99 11.42
CA GLU A 509 -3.90 -13.82 10.96
C GLU A 509 -3.29 -13.36 9.63
N ASP A 510 -4.09 -12.95 8.64
CA ASP A 510 -3.57 -12.60 7.30
C ASP A 510 -2.62 -11.39 7.32
N ASN A 511 -2.96 -10.34 8.09
CA ASN A 511 -2.11 -9.16 8.21
C ASN A 511 -0.86 -9.47 9.06
N ALA A 512 -1.00 -10.22 10.15
CA ALA A 512 0.12 -10.60 11.01
C ALA A 512 1.12 -11.52 10.29
N ALA A 513 0.63 -12.50 9.52
CA ALA A 513 1.46 -13.43 8.74
C ALA A 513 2.24 -12.71 7.63
N SER A 514 1.63 -11.72 6.97
CA SER A 514 2.33 -10.90 5.97
C SER A 514 3.46 -10.08 6.59
N SER A 515 3.21 -9.43 7.73
CA SER A 515 4.22 -8.65 8.45
C SER A 515 5.35 -9.54 9.02
N ALA A 516 5.04 -10.72 9.54
CA ALA A 516 6.05 -11.65 10.06
C ALA A 516 6.96 -12.18 8.93
N ARG A 517 6.38 -12.44 7.75
CA ARG A 517 7.14 -12.88 6.58
C ARG A 517 8.17 -11.86 6.12
N GLU A 518 7.82 -10.57 6.07
CA GLU A 518 8.77 -9.49 5.72
C GLU A 518 9.98 -9.51 6.67
N GLN A 519 9.76 -9.72 7.97
CA GLN A 519 10.85 -9.82 8.95
C GLN A 519 11.72 -11.06 8.77
N TYR A 520 11.11 -12.21 8.47
CA TYR A 520 11.86 -13.44 8.17
C TYR A 520 12.73 -13.28 6.93
N GLU A 521 12.28 -12.52 5.93
CA GLU A 521 13.06 -12.22 4.72
C GLU A 521 14.30 -11.37 5.03
N LEU A 522 14.18 -10.36 5.91
CA LEU A 522 15.33 -9.57 6.37
C LEU A 522 16.35 -10.43 7.13
N ALA A 523 15.88 -11.27 8.04
CA ALA A 523 16.75 -12.19 8.80
C ALA A 523 17.40 -13.25 7.90
N ALA A 524 16.69 -13.77 6.89
CA ALA A 524 17.22 -14.70 5.90
C ALA A 524 18.30 -14.02 5.02
N ALA A 525 18.10 -12.75 4.63
CA ALA A 525 19.11 -11.98 3.91
C ALA A 525 20.39 -11.80 4.75
N LEU A 526 20.26 -11.55 6.05
CA LEU A 526 21.39 -11.49 6.98
C LEU A 526 22.10 -12.85 7.14
N ALA A 527 21.34 -13.95 7.22
CA ALA A 527 21.90 -15.31 7.28
C ALA A 527 22.75 -15.66 6.04
N ARG A 528 22.43 -15.11 4.86
CA ARG A 528 23.21 -15.30 3.62
C ARG A 528 24.61 -14.66 3.65
N VAL A 529 24.94 -13.86 4.67
CA VAL A 529 26.33 -13.41 4.89
C VAL A 529 27.22 -14.59 5.32
N ASN A 530 26.64 -15.58 6.03
CA ASN A 530 27.33 -16.73 6.61
C ASN A 530 26.83 -18.05 6.04
N VAL A 531 26.69 -18.15 4.71
CA VAL A 531 26.00 -19.25 4.01
C VAL A 531 26.33 -20.63 4.58
N SER A 532 27.61 -21.01 4.67
CA SER A 532 28.00 -22.35 5.13
C SER A 532 27.64 -22.61 6.59
N ALA A 533 27.89 -21.65 7.49
CA ALA A 533 27.60 -21.80 8.91
C ALA A 533 26.09 -21.84 9.18
N SER A 534 25.34 -20.94 8.56
CA SER A 534 23.87 -20.91 8.62
C SER A 534 23.27 -22.20 8.05
N ALA A 535 23.81 -22.73 6.94
CA ALA A 535 23.34 -24.00 6.39
C ALA A 535 23.56 -25.18 7.35
N VAL A 536 24.74 -25.28 7.99
CA VAL A 536 25.02 -26.32 9.00
C VAL A 536 24.07 -26.20 10.20
N LEU A 537 23.87 -24.98 10.70
CA LEU A 537 22.94 -24.71 11.81
C LEU A 537 21.52 -25.21 11.45
N LEU A 538 21.01 -24.81 10.29
CA LEU A 538 19.65 -25.16 9.84
C LEU A 538 19.48 -26.66 9.58
N VAL A 539 20.51 -27.35 9.06
CA VAL A 539 20.49 -28.83 8.93
C VAL A 539 20.33 -29.48 10.30
N SER A 540 21.15 -29.05 11.27
CA SER A 540 21.10 -29.62 12.62
C SER A 540 19.77 -29.35 13.32
N LEU A 541 19.21 -28.14 13.15
CA LEU A 541 17.93 -27.74 13.73
C LEU A 541 16.79 -28.60 13.19
N VAL A 542 16.64 -28.69 11.87
CA VAL A 542 15.55 -29.46 11.24
C VAL A 542 15.64 -30.94 11.61
N GLN A 543 16.84 -31.54 11.58
CA GLN A 543 17.04 -32.94 11.98
C GLN A 543 16.71 -33.18 13.46
N SER A 544 17.08 -32.24 14.34
CA SER A 544 16.73 -32.32 15.76
C SER A 544 15.23 -32.27 15.97
N LEU A 545 14.52 -31.33 15.32
CA LEU A 545 13.07 -31.21 15.40
C LEU A 545 12.37 -32.49 14.91
N MET A 546 12.79 -33.05 13.77
CA MET A 546 12.25 -34.31 13.26
C MET A 546 12.44 -35.46 14.25
N THR A 547 13.61 -35.54 14.89
CA THR A 547 13.93 -36.57 15.88
C THR A 547 13.06 -36.41 17.13
N SER A 548 12.92 -35.19 17.66
CA SER A 548 12.05 -34.90 18.80
C SER A 548 10.58 -35.22 18.51
N ILE A 549 10.09 -34.91 17.30
CA ILE A 549 8.73 -35.27 16.87
C ILE A 549 8.57 -36.80 16.85
N GLN A 550 9.54 -37.54 16.31
CA GLN A 550 9.51 -39.01 16.30
C GLN A 550 9.51 -39.60 17.71
N GLU A 551 10.31 -39.04 18.62
CA GLU A 551 10.37 -39.47 20.02
C GLU A 551 9.03 -39.22 20.75
N GLU A 552 8.44 -38.03 20.60
CA GLU A 552 7.13 -37.71 21.19
C GLU A 552 6.01 -38.59 20.62
N LEU A 553 5.99 -38.82 19.31
CA LEU A 553 5.05 -39.76 18.69
C LEU A 553 5.24 -41.19 19.22
N GLY A 554 6.48 -41.60 19.46
CA GLY A 554 6.79 -42.91 20.06
C GLY A 554 6.19 -43.08 21.46
N LYS A 555 6.17 -42.01 22.27
CA LYS A 555 5.56 -42.00 23.63
C LYS A 555 4.05 -42.15 23.63
N LEU A 556 3.37 -41.88 22.51
CA LEU A 556 1.93 -42.05 22.39
C LEU A 556 1.49 -43.52 22.31
N GLU A 557 2.41 -44.45 22.05
CA GLU A 557 2.15 -45.91 21.95
C GLU A 557 0.99 -46.25 20.99
N GLY A 558 0.80 -45.45 19.94
CA GLY A 558 -0.27 -45.61 18.95
C GLY A 558 -1.58 -44.86 19.27
N ARG A 559 -1.62 -44.04 20.32
CA ARG A 559 -2.69 -43.07 20.54
C ARG A 559 -2.62 -41.93 19.51
N ASP A 560 -3.78 -41.52 19.00
CA ASP A 560 -3.94 -40.51 17.96
C ASP A 560 -4.41 -39.16 18.56
N GLU A 561 -3.50 -38.55 19.33
CA GLU A 561 -3.78 -37.38 20.15
C GLU A 561 -2.69 -36.32 19.94
N MET A 562 -3.08 -35.14 19.45
CA MET A 562 -2.17 -34.00 19.34
C MET A 562 -1.92 -33.41 20.73
N THR A 563 -0.76 -33.70 21.31
CA THR A 563 -0.34 -33.10 22.58
C THR A 563 0.20 -31.70 22.36
N LEU A 564 0.16 -30.84 23.39
CA LEU A 564 0.72 -29.49 23.32
C LEU A 564 2.19 -29.49 22.88
N VAL A 565 3.02 -30.38 23.43
CA VAL A 565 4.45 -30.49 23.07
C VAL A 565 4.61 -30.85 21.59
N LEU A 566 3.78 -31.78 21.09
CA LEU A 566 3.82 -32.18 19.69
C LEU A 566 3.38 -31.04 18.77
N SER A 567 2.34 -30.30 19.14
CA SER A 567 1.88 -29.12 18.40
C SER A 567 2.95 -28.03 18.35
N GLN A 568 3.63 -27.74 19.47
CA GLN A 568 4.76 -26.80 19.52
C GLN A 568 5.92 -27.24 18.62
N LEU A 569 6.24 -28.54 18.59
CA LEU A 569 7.29 -29.05 17.71
C LEU A 569 6.91 -28.94 16.22
N PHE A 570 5.63 -29.11 15.88
CA PHE A 570 5.15 -28.91 14.52
C PHE A 570 5.21 -27.44 14.09
N GLU A 571 4.84 -26.51 14.96
CA GLU A 571 4.93 -25.07 14.68
C GLU A 571 6.39 -24.65 14.46
N LYS A 572 7.30 -25.12 15.33
CA LYS A 572 8.75 -24.93 15.16
C LYS A 572 9.28 -25.50 13.86
N LEU A 573 8.78 -26.68 13.45
CA LEU A 573 9.16 -27.29 12.17
C LEU A 573 8.63 -26.47 10.98
N HIS A 574 7.39 -25.98 11.05
CA HIS A 574 6.81 -25.10 10.04
C HIS A 574 7.67 -23.84 9.83
N PHE A 575 7.96 -23.11 10.91
CA PHE A 575 8.85 -21.94 10.87
C PHE A 575 10.23 -22.28 10.28
N ALA A 576 10.86 -23.37 10.74
CA ALA A 576 12.18 -23.77 10.24
C ALA A 576 12.16 -24.07 8.73
N VAL A 577 11.12 -24.74 8.23
CA VAL A 577 10.93 -25.02 6.80
C VAL A 577 10.72 -23.73 5.99
N LEU A 578 9.93 -22.79 6.50
CA LEU A 578 9.74 -21.48 5.86
C LEU A 578 11.05 -20.69 5.81
N PHE A 579 11.74 -20.54 6.94
CA PHE A 579 13.00 -19.81 7.03
C PHE A 579 14.09 -20.41 6.12
N VAL A 580 14.18 -21.74 6.04
CA VAL A 580 15.09 -22.43 5.10
C VAL A 580 14.77 -22.07 3.65
N GLY A 581 13.49 -22.02 3.28
CA GLY A 581 13.04 -21.59 1.94
C GLY A 581 13.46 -20.17 1.60
N LEU A 582 13.24 -19.23 2.54
CA LEU A 582 13.64 -17.82 2.40
C LEU A 582 15.17 -17.67 2.35
N PHE A 583 15.91 -18.45 3.14
CA PHE A 583 17.37 -18.45 3.11
C PHE A 583 17.92 -18.93 1.76
N LEU A 584 17.41 -20.05 1.24
CA LEU A 584 17.96 -20.73 0.06
C LEU A 584 17.55 -20.11 -1.29
N ALA A 585 16.39 -19.45 -1.36
CA ALA A 585 15.84 -18.95 -2.62
C ALA A 585 15.14 -17.60 -2.43
N ASP A 586 15.16 -16.77 -3.47
CA ASP A 586 14.36 -15.54 -3.54
C ASP A 586 12.92 -15.84 -3.98
N ASP A 587 12.07 -14.83 -3.98
CA ASP A 587 10.70 -14.98 -4.47
C ASP A 587 10.67 -15.29 -5.97
N PHE A 588 9.64 -16.01 -6.41
CA PHE A 588 9.48 -16.46 -7.79
C PHE A 588 8.20 -15.92 -8.45
N ASP A 589 7.43 -15.11 -7.72
CA ASP A 589 6.29 -14.40 -8.28
C ASP A 589 6.79 -13.24 -9.18
N GLY A 590 6.32 -13.21 -10.42
CA GLY A 590 6.61 -12.16 -11.41
C GLY A 590 7.89 -12.35 -12.23
N GLU A 591 9.01 -12.73 -11.60
CA GLU A 591 10.29 -12.97 -12.29
C GLU A 591 10.78 -14.41 -12.12
N ARG A 592 11.66 -14.85 -13.03
CA ARG A 592 12.27 -16.18 -12.91
C ARG A 592 13.38 -16.13 -11.85
N PRO A 593 13.28 -16.92 -10.76
CA PRO A 593 14.27 -16.86 -9.70
C PRO A 593 15.61 -17.45 -10.15
N GLY A 594 16.70 -16.82 -9.72
CA GLY A 594 18.05 -17.38 -9.79
C GLY A 594 18.52 -17.82 -8.41
N ILE A 595 19.52 -18.71 -8.34
CA ILE A 595 20.20 -19.02 -7.08
C ILE A 595 20.76 -17.72 -6.47
N PRO A 596 20.43 -17.36 -5.21
CA PRO A 596 20.89 -16.13 -4.57
C PRO A 596 22.40 -15.96 -4.66
N ILE A 597 22.86 -14.74 -4.93
CA ILE A 597 24.25 -14.47 -5.35
C ILE A 597 25.31 -14.98 -4.38
N ARG A 598 25.08 -14.88 -3.06
CA ARG A 598 25.97 -15.37 -2.00
C ARG A 598 26.01 -16.89 -1.93
N ILE A 599 24.87 -17.53 -2.14
CA ILE A 599 24.76 -18.99 -2.18
C ILE A 599 25.52 -19.50 -3.39
N ARG A 600 25.32 -18.89 -4.56
CA ARG A 600 26.07 -19.22 -5.78
C ARG A 600 27.58 -19.11 -5.56
N ALA A 601 28.05 -17.98 -5.04
CA ALA A 601 29.48 -17.77 -4.76
C ALA A 601 30.07 -18.83 -3.80
N THR A 602 29.30 -19.29 -2.83
CA THR A 602 29.73 -20.36 -1.90
C THR A 602 29.81 -21.73 -2.59
N LEU A 603 28.96 -21.97 -3.59
CA LEU A 603 28.92 -23.21 -4.35
C LEU A 603 30.01 -23.27 -5.45
N ASP A 604 30.52 -22.13 -5.92
CA ASP A 604 31.44 -22.00 -7.08
C ASP A 604 32.82 -22.69 -6.95
N GLY A 605 33.13 -23.32 -5.81
CA GLY A 605 34.35 -24.13 -5.62
C GLY A 605 34.08 -25.60 -5.26
N VAL A 606 32.82 -26.02 -5.18
CA VAL A 606 32.45 -27.35 -4.67
C VAL A 606 32.39 -28.36 -5.81
N ALA A 607 33.23 -29.38 -5.73
CA ALA A 607 33.29 -30.46 -6.72
C ALA A 607 32.28 -31.60 -6.45
N VAL A 608 32.00 -31.90 -5.18
CA VAL A 608 31.15 -33.02 -4.76
C VAL A 608 29.97 -32.51 -3.93
N ALA A 609 28.76 -32.95 -4.27
CA ALA A 609 27.52 -32.53 -3.60
C ALA A 609 27.53 -32.76 -2.08
N ASP A 610 28.01 -33.92 -1.64
CA ASP A 610 27.97 -34.35 -0.22
C ASP A 610 28.81 -33.43 0.70
N ASP A 611 29.82 -32.75 0.15
CA ASP A 611 30.70 -31.83 0.89
C ASP A 611 30.04 -30.46 1.13
N SER A 612 28.91 -30.15 0.48
CA SER A 612 28.23 -28.86 0.60
C SER A 612 27.11 -28.88 1.64
N PRO A 613 27.20 -28.10 2.73
CA PRO A 613 26.10 -28.00 3.70
C PRO A 613 24.85 -27.37 3.08
N VAL A 614 25.00 -26.53 2.06
CA VAL A 614 23.87 -25.92 1.33
C VAL A 614 23.09 -26.98 0.56
N ILE A 615 23.79 -27.83 -0.21
CA ILE A 615 23.13 -28.90 -0.98
C ILE A 615 22.49 -29.91 -0.03
N ASN A 616 23.18 -30.26 1.06
CA ASN A 616 22.63 -31.11 2.11
C ASN A 616 21.34 -30.52 2.72
N LEU A 617 21.28 -29.20 2.95
CA LEU A 617 20.08 -28.53 3.44
C LEU A 617 18.94 -28.56 2.41
N VAL A 618 19.22 -28.29 1.14
CA VAL A 618 18.22 -28.39 0.06
C VAL A 618 17.64 -29.81 0.01
N MET A 619 18.49 -30.84 0.05
CA MET A 619 18.09 -32.25 0.02
C MET A 619 17.40 -32.72 1.31
N LEU A 620 17.71 -32.09 2.45
CA LEU A 620 16.99 -32.34 3.70
C LEU A 620 15.51 -31.97 3.54
N ILE A 621 15.21 -30.79 2.98
CA ILE A 621 13.83 -30.35 2.74
C ILE A 621 13.18 -31.14 1.60
N LEU A 622 13.81 -31.19 0.42
CA LEU A 622 13.23 -31.79 -0.77
C LEU A 622 13.01 -33.31 -0.63
N SER A 623 13.81 -34.01 0.18
CA SER A 623 13.71 -35.47 0.31
C SER A 623 13.28 -35.92 1.70
N HIS A 624 14.05 -35.59 2.73
CA HIS A 624 13.87 -36.23 4.04
C HIS A 624 12.66 -35.70 4.82
N VAL A 625 12.47 -34.38 4.88
CA VAL A 625 11.30 -33.77 5.54
C VAL A 625 10.03 -34.14 4.78
N LEU A 626 10.07 -34.10 3.44
CA LEU A 626 8.95 -34.51 2.60
C LEU A 626 8.57 -35.99 2.79
N GLU A 627 9.54 -36.90 2.78
CA GLU A 627 9.28 -38.33 3.03
C GLU A 627 8.72 -38.56 4.45
N PHE A 628 9.24 -37.83 5.42
CA PHE A 628 8.78 -37.90 6.81
C PHE A 628 7.31 -37.52 6.94
N GLU A 629 6.89 -36.40 6.35
CA GLU A 629 5.48 -35.98 6.37
C GLU A 629 4.59 -36.90 5.53
N ALA A 630 4.96 -37.17 4.28
CA ALA A 630 4.16 -37.95 3.36
C ALA A 630 3.98 -39.41 3.83
N SER A 631 5.03 -40.04 4.38
CA SER A 631 4.92 -41.41 4.88
C SER A 631 3.98 -41.53 6.09
N ARG A 632 3.90 -40.51 6.95
CA ARG A 632 2.95 -40.49 8.07
C ARG A 632 1.53 -40.27 7.57
N LEU A 633 1.34 -39.35 6.63
CA LEU A 633 0.07 -39.13 5.96
C LEU A 633 -0.46 -40.42 5.33
N ALA A 634 0.39 -41.15 4.60
CA ALA A 634 0.01 -42.42 3.97
C ALA A 634 -0.38 -43.51 4.98
N ARG A 635 0.20 -43.51 6.18
CA ARG A 635 -0.08 -44.51 7.23
C ARG A 635 -1.41 -44.26 7.91
N ASN A 636 -1.72 -43.01 8.26
CA ASN A 636 -2.99 -42.64 8.89
C ASN A 636 -3.44 -41.23 8.44
N PRO A 637 -4.22 -41.14 7.34
CA PRO A 637 -4.69 -39.87 6.78
C PRO A 637 -5.55 -39.02 7.69
N THR A 638 -6.23 -39.66 8.63
CA THR A 638 -7.16 -39.01 9.57
C THR A 638 -6.52 -38.76 10.93
N SER A 639 -5.19 -38.91 11.03
CA SER A 639 -4.49 -38.71 12.29
C SER A 639 -4.53 -37.25 12.71
N ASN A 640 -4.83 -37.02 13.98
CA ASN A 640 -4.71 -35.70 14.59
C ASN A 640 -3.24 -35.25 14.67
N CYS A 641 -2.29 -36.18 14.57
CA CYS A 641 -0.85 -35.93 14.66
C CYS A 641 -0.18 -35.62 13.30
N VAL A 642 -0.95 -35.33 12.26
CA VAL A 642 -0.45 -34.88 10.95
C VAL A 642 -1.06 -33.52 10.67
N SER A 643 -0.23 -32.49 10.51
CA SER A 643 -0.69 -31.10 10.35
C SER A 643 -0.78 -30.70 8.86
N PRO A 644 -1.97 -30.31 8.36
CA PRO A 644 -2.12 -29.72 7.04
C PRO A 644 -1.30 -28.43 6.88
N PHE A 645 -1.17 -27.63 7.94
CA PHE A 645 -0.44 -26.36 7.94
C PHE A 645 1.08 -26.55 7.74
N VAL A 646 1.67 -27.56 8.39
CA VAL A 646 3.08 -27.95 8.14
C VAL A 646 3.26 -28.40 6.69
N SER A 647 2.32 -29.21 6.19
CA SER A 647 2.36 -29.73 4.81
C SER A 647 2.22 -28.61 3.78
N GLU A 648 1.39 -27.61 4.07
CA GLU A 648 1.22 -26.42 3.26
C GLU A 648 2.54 -25.64 3.12
N GLY A 649 3.15 -25.26 4.24
CA GLY A 649 4.43 -24.55 4.26
C GLY A 649 5.55 -25.35 3.59
N LEU A 650 5.56 -26.67 3.79
CA LEU A 650 6.52 -27.56 3.15
C LEU A 650 6.37 -27.61 1.63
N ILE A 651 5.15 -27.76 1.10
CA ILE A 651 4.92 -27.77 -0.35
C ILE A 651 5.24 -26.40 -0.95
N LYS A 652 4.90 -25.28 -0.28
CA LYS A 652 5.29 -23.92 -0.70
C LYS A 652 6.80 -23.77 -0.79
N THR A 653 7.53 -24.18 0.24
CA THR A 653 9.01 -24.15 0.25
C THR A 653 9.60 -25.04 -0.84
N ILE A 654 9.10 -26.28 -1.00
CA ILE A 654 9.55 -27.19 -2.07
C ILE A 654 9.32 -26.55 -3.44
N THR A 655 8.17 -25.91 -3.65
CA THR A 655 7.84 -25.23 -4.91
C THR A 655 8.84 -24.12 -5.20
N ARG A 656 9.13 -23.26 -4.22
CA ARG A 656 10.14 -22.18 -4.32
C ARG A 656 11.53 -22.72 -4.65
N LEU A 657 11.95 -23.81 -3.98
CA LEU A 657 13.23 -24.46 -4.26
C LEU A 657 13.27 -25.09 -5.66
N CYS A 658 12.19 -25.73 -6.11
CA CYS A 658 12.12 -26.31 -7.45
C CYS A 658 12.18 -25.24 -8.55
N ALA A 659 11.51 -24.09 -8.35
CA ALA A 659 11.58 -22.95 -9.26
C ALA A 659 13.03 -22.44 -9.44
N THR A 660 13.83 -22.51 -8.37
CA THR A 660 15.22 -22.00 -8.34
C THR A 660 16.26 -23.02 -8.81
N TYR A 661 16.17 -24.28 -8.34
CA TYR A 661 17.24 -25.27 -8.50
C TYR A 661 16.98 -26.32 -9.59
N LEU A 662 15.72 -26.58 -9.98
CA LEU A 662 15.38 -27.59 -11.01
C LEU A 662 15.05 -26.99 -12.38
N ALA A 663 15.13 -25.66 -12.53
CA ALA A 663 14.90 -24.98 -13.78
C ALA A 663 16.05 -25.23 -14.79
N PRO A 664 15.81 -25.89 -15.95
CA PRO A 664 16.85 -26.25 -16.90
C PRO A 664 17.66 -25.07 -17.40
N ASP A 665 17.05 -23.91 -17.66
CA ASP A 665 17.78 -22.74 -18.16
C ASP A 665 18.73 -22.12 -17.12
N VAL A 666 18.42 -22.27 -15.83
CA VAL A 666 19.33 -21.89 -14.73
C VAL A 666 20.56 -22.81 -14.70
N LEU A 667 20.37 -24.08 -15.09
CA LEU A 667 21.42 -25.10 -15.14
C LEU A 667 22.19 -25.15 -16.47
N LEU A 668 21.63 -24.59 -17.55
CA LEU A 668 22.18 -24.63 -18.91
C LEU A 668 23.36 -23.67 -19.14
N ASP A 669 23.55 -22.64 -18.29
CA ASP A 669 24.76 -21.81 -18.31
C ASP A 669 25.93 -22.57 -17.62
N SER A 670 26.26 -23.73 -18.20
CA SER A 670 27.22 -24.75 -17.69
C SER A 670 28.65 -24.26 -17.47
N ARG A 671 28.97 -23.01 -17.81
CA ARG A 671 30.26 -22.37 -17.49
C ARG A 671 30.27 -21.63 -16.15
N SER A 672 29.11 -21.39 -15.55
CA SER A 672 28.95 -20.63 -14.30
C SER A 672 28.26 -21.39 -13.16
N VAL A 673 27.88 -22.67 -13.35
CA VAL A 673 27.22 -23.49 -12.33
C VAL A 673 28.19 -24.55 -11.81
N SER A 674 28.26 -24.71 -10.48
CA SER A 674 29.22 -25.64 -9.87
C SER A 674 28.90 -27.11 -10.20
N PRO A 675 29.93 -27.99 -10.32
CA PRO A 675 29.74 -29.42 -10.58
C PRO A 675 28.84 -30.12 -9.55
N ALA A 676 28.92 -29.70 -8.29
CA ALA A 676 28.11 -30.24 -7.20
C ALA A 676 26.61 -30.00 -7.39
N VAL A 677 26.20 -28.83 -7.91
CA VAL A 677 24.80 -28.51 -8.21
C VAL A 677 24.30 -29.38 -9.37
N LEU A 678 25.10 -29.51 -10.44
CA LEU A 678 24.76 -30.35 -11.59
C LEU A 678 24.63 -31.83 -11.20
N GLN A 679 25.49 -32.34 -10.31
CA GLN A 679 25.41 -33.72 -9.83
C GLN A 679 24.02 -34.08 -9.26
N VAL A 680 23.36 -33.13 -8.60
CA VAL A 680 22.08 -33.36 -7.90
C VAL A 680 20.88 -32.95 -8.73
N PHE A 681 20.91 -31.77 -9.35
CA PHE A 681 19.72 -31.14 -9.93
C PHE A 681 19.63 -31.26 -11.45
N ASP A 682 20.70 -31.67 -12.14
CA ASP A 682 20.66 -31.85 -13.59
C ASP A 682 19.80 -33.05 -13.99
N CYS A 683 18.78 -32.79 -14.81
CA CYS A 683 17.89 -33.81 -15.37
C CYS A 683 18.38 -34.36 -16.72
N GLN A 684 19.29 -33.67 -17.42
CA GLN A 684 19.65 -33.95 -18.81
C GLN A 684 21.09 -34.49 -18.98
N GLY A 685 22.05 -34.04 -18.17
CA GLY A 685 23.48 -34.35 -18.31
C GLY A 685 24.03 -35.43 -17.38
N GLY A 686 23.20 -36.34 -16.89
CA GLY A 686 23.63 -37.51 -16.08
C GLY A 686 23.67 -37.29 -14.57
N GLY A 687 23.13 -36.18 -14.08
CA GLY A 687 22.86 -35.94 -12.66
C GLY A 687 21.65 -36.72 -12.13
N ARG A 688 21.35 -36.54 -10.84
CA ARG A 688 20.23 -37.23 -10.13
C ARG A 688 18.90 -36.46 -10.21
N GLY A 689 18.80 -35.38 -10.99
CA GLY A 689 17.62 -34.51 -11.00
C GLY A 689 16.35 -35.22 -11.43
N SER A 690 16.44 -36.15 -12.40
CA SER A 690 15.31 -36.95 -12.86
C SER A 690 14.78 -37.93 -11.80
N GLU A 691 15.68 -38.51 -10.98
CA GLU A 691 15.31 -39.40 -9.87
C GLU A 691 14.64 -38.60 -8.75
N LEU A 692 15.22 -37.45 -8.38
CA LEU A 692 14.67 -36.53 -7.40
C LEU A 692 13.28 -36.06 -7.80
N LEU A 693 13.10 -35.62 -9.04
CA LEU A 693 11.82 -35.15 -9.53
C LEU A 693 10.74 -36.24 -9.51
N ASN A 694 11.10 -37.47 -9.92
CA ASN A 694 10.19 -38.60 -9.83
C ASN A 694 9.78 -38.86 -8.38
N PHE A 695 10.73 -38.82 -7.43
CA PHE A 695 10.44 -38.90 -6.01
C PHE A 695 9.49 -37.78 -5.54
N LEU A 696 9.76 -36.52 -5.89
CA LEU A 696 8.93 -35.38 -5.49
C LEU A 696 7.48 -35.51 -5.96
N VAL A 697 7.28 -35.88 -7.24
CA VAL A 697 5.93 -36.11 -7.78
C VAL A 697 5.27 -37.32 -7.13
N GLN A 698 6.01 -38.39 -6.81
CA GLN A 698 5.48 -39.52 -6.06
C GLN A 698 4.98 -39.11 -4.67
N GLN A 699 5.72 -38.27 -3.95
CA GLN A 699 5.29 -37.76 -2.65
C GLN A 699 4.08 -36.83 -2.79
N ALA A 700 4.04 -35.96 -3.81
CA ALA A 700 2.86 -35.15 -4.10
C ALA A 700 1.61 -36.03 -4.31
N MET A 701 1.75 -37.18 -5.00
CA MET A 701 0.64 -38.12 -5.17
C MET A 701 0.12 -38.71 -3.86
N VAL A 702 0.96 -38.82 -2.83
CA VAL A 702 0.52 -39.26 -1.50
C VAL A 702 -0.47 -38.25 -0.91
N TYR A 703 -0.20 -36.94 -1.02
CA TYR A 703 -1.12 -35.90 -0.56
C TYR A 703 -2.44 -35.93 -1.33
N LEU A 704 -2.39 -36.05 -2.66
CA LEU A 704 -3.58 -36.14 -3.49
C LEU A 704 -4.46 -37.36 -3.14
N LEU A 705 -3.83 -38.51 -2.85
CA LEU A 705 -4.54 -39.75 -2.51
C LEU A 705 -5.26 -39.67 -1.16
N HIS A 706 -4.64 -39.02 -0.17
CA HIS A 706 -5.08 -39.09 1.22
C HIS A 706 -5.80 -37.84 1.71
N TRP A 707 -5.49 -36.67 1.14
CA TRP A 707 -6.12 -35.37 1.46
C TRP A 707 -6.72 -34.66 0.22
N PRO A 708 -7.56 -35.32 -0.60
CA PRO A 708 -8.16 -34.71 -1.79
C PRO A 708 -9.13 -33.56 -1.47
N THR A 709 -9.60 -33.45 -0.23
CA THR A 709 -10.57 -32.44 0.23
C THR A 709 -9.95 -31.35 1.09
N GLN A 710 -8.63 -31.31 1.27
CA GLN A 710 -7.94 -30.23 1.98
C GLN A 710 -7.57 -29.13 0.98
N PRO A 711 -8.32 -28.01 0.91
CA PRO A 711 -8.25 -27.09 -0.23
C PRO A 711 -6.88 -26.43 -0.36
N VAL A 712 -6.35 -25.86 0.73
CA VAL A 712 -5.07 -25.13 0.71
C VAL A 712 -3.89 -26.05 0.38
N VAL A 713 -3.88 -27.28 0.89
CA VAL A 713 -2.84 -28.27 0.55
C VAL A 713 -2.90 -28.63 -0.94
N MET A 714 -4.11 -28.84 -1.47
CA MET A 714 -4.32 -29.16 -2.87
C MET A 714 -3.94 -28.00 -3.80
N GLU A 715 -4.25 -26.75 -3.44
CA GLU A 715 -3.85 -25.55 -4.17
C GLU A 715 -2.32 -25.44 -4.27
N ASN A 716 -1.60 -25.64 -3.16
CA ASN A 716 -0.14 -25.63 -3.17
C ASN A 716 0.46 -26.80 -3.98
N LEU A 717 -0.17 -27.97 -3.94
CA LEU A 717 0.23 -29.11 -4.79
C LEU A 717 0.02 -28.81 -6.28
N ILE A 718 -1.08 -28.14 -6.64
CA ILE A 718 -1.34 -27.71 -8.01
C ILE A 718 -0.33 -26.64 -8.43
N GLY A 719 -0.05 -25.67 -7.55
CA GLY A 719 1.00 -24.66 -7.74
C GLY A 719 2.38 -25.28 -7.99
N PHE A 720 2.75 -26.30 -7.21
CA PHE A 720 3.96 -27.09 -7.41
C PHE A 720 4.03 -27.70 -8.83
N LEU A 721 2.96 -28.34 -9.29
CA LEU A 721 2.90 -28.93 -10.64
C LEU A 721 2.98 -27.86 -11.74
N LEU A 722 2.33 -26.71 -11.55
CA LEU A 722 2.40 -25.58 -12.48
C LEU A 722 3.82 -25.02 -12.59
N VAL A 723 4.52 -24.84 -11.46
CA VAL A 723 5.92 -24.38 -11.45
C VAL A 723 6.83 -25.36 -12.21
N LEU A 724 6.68 -26.66 -11.97
CA LEU A 724 7.44 -27.68 -12.72
C LEU A 724 7.15 -27.67 -14.22
N SER A 725 5.92 -27.33 -14.61
CA SER A 725 5.50 -27.22 -16.01
C SER A 725 6.10 -25.98 -16.67
N ASN A 726 5.97 -24.81 -16.02
CA ASN A 726 6.51 -23.53 -16.49
C ASN A 726 8.04 -23.57 -16.61
N ALA A 727 8.70 -24.20 -15.63
CA ALA A 727 10.15 -24.43 -15.66
C ALA A 727 10.55 -25.56 -16.63
N ARG A 728 9.61 -26.29 -17.25
CA ARG A 728 9.85 -27.48 -18.11
C ARG A 728 10.58 -28.64 -17.42
N ALA A 729 10.70 -28.59 -16.10
CA ALA A 729 11.34 -29.62 -15.30
C ALA A 729 10.57 -30.94 -15.35
N ILE A 730 9.23 -30.92 -15.53
CA ILE A 730 8.33 -32.08 -15.45
C ILE A 730 8.62 -33.23 -16.45
N ASN A 731 9.37 -32.96 -17.52
CA ASN A 731 9.61 -33.88 -18.65
C ASN A 731 9.97 -35.35 -18.28
N PRO A 732 10.90 -35.62 -17.34
CA PRO A 732 11.29 -36.99 -16.98
C PRO A 732 10.15 -37.83 -16.38
N VAL A 733 9.12 -37.19 -15.81
CA VAL A 733 8.03 -37.87 -15.11
C VAL A 733 6.84 -38.20 -16.02
N LEU A 734 6.71 -37.52 -17.16
CA LEU A 734 5.55 -37.64 -18.06
C LEU A 734 5.33 -39.08 -18.55
N SER A 735 6.40 -39.84 -18.77
CA SER A 735 6.32 -41.24 -19.24
C SER A 735 6.10 -42.26 -18.12
N SER A 736 6.06 -41.83 -16.85
CA SER A 736 5.91 -42.74 -15.72
C SER A 736 4.48 -43.31 -15.63
N GLN A 737 4.36 -44.57 -15.21
CA GLN A 737 3.06 -45.23 -15.06
C GLN A 737 2.16 -44.50 -14.03
N MET A 738 2.77 -43.94 -12.98
CA MET A 738 2.04 -43.18 -11.96
C MET A 738 1.39 -41.94 -12.57
N TRP A 739 2.16 -41.16 -13.33
CA TRP A 739 1.68 -39.96 -13.99
C TRP A 739 0.54 -40.25 -14.99
N GLN A 740 0.72 -41.29 -15.82
CA GLN A 740 -0.30 -41.71 -16.77
C GLN A 740 -1.58 -42.20 -16.07
N SER A 741 -1.45 -42.84 -14.90
CA SER A 741 -2.60 -43.27 -14.10
C SER A 741 -3.36 -42.08 -13.50
N LEU A 742 -2.65 -41.03 -13.07
CA LEU A 742 -3.25 -39.79 -12.57
C LEU A 742 -4.03 -39.05 -13.66
N VAL A 743 -3.42 -38.89 -14.83
CA VAL A 743 -4.04 -38.30 -16.03
C VAL A 743 -5.34 -39.02 -16.36
N GLN A 744 -5.28 -40.34 -16.45
CA GLN A 744 -6.45 -41.16 -16.76
C GLN A 744 -7.52 -41.05 -15.68
N ALA A 745 -7.15 -41.11 -14.39
CA ALA A 745 -8.09 -40.99 -13.28
C ALA A 745 -8.76 -39.61 -13.21
N ASN A 746 -7.99 -38.54 -13.43
CA ASN A 746 -8.53 -37.18 -13.46
C ASN A 746 -9.49 -36.96 -14.63
N ALA A 747 -9.18 -37.48 -15.81
CA ALA A 747 -10.06 -37.35 -16.97
C ALA A 747 -11.34 -38.20 -16.85
N SER A 748 -11.25 -39.42 -16.30
CA SER A 748 -12.38 -40.37 -16.31
C SER A 748 -13.29 -40.31 -15.09
N ALA A 749 -12.81 -39.90 -13.91
CA ALA A 749 -13.63 -39.99 -12.71
C ALA A 749 -14.82 -39.04 -12.76
N GLU A 750 -16.00 -39.54 -12.45
CA GLU A 750 -17.21 -38.72 -12.31
C GLU A 750 -17.18 -37.96 -10.98
N SER A 751 -18.16 -37.08 -10.77
CA SER A 751 -18.33 -36.39 -9.48
C SER A 751 -18.53 -37.39 -8.35
N PHE A 752 -18.06 -37.04 -7.14
CA PHE A 752 -18.12 -37.94 -5.97
C PHE A 752 -19.50 -38.57 -5.75
N ILE A 753 -20.56 -37.78 -5.92
CA ILE A 753 -21.95 -38.22 -5.70
C ILE A 753 -22.36 -39.30 -6.71
N VAL A 754 -21.89 -39.23 -7.95
CA VAL A 754 -22.17 -40.22 -8.98
C VAL A 754 -21.32 -41.48 -8.75
N THR A 755 -20.03 -41.29 -8.47
CA THR A 755 -19.05 -42.35 -8.23
C THR A 755 -19.38 -43.21 -7.01
N SER A 756 -19.93 -42.63 -5.94
CA SER A 756 -20.34 -43.36 -4.72
C SER A 756 -21.46 -44.40 -4.96
N ALA A 757 -22.09 -44.42 -6.14
CA ALA A 757 -23.10 -45.42 -6.51
C ALA A 757 -22.49 -46.72 -7.11
N GLY A 758 -21.21 -46.71 -7.50
CA GLY A 758 -20.49 -47.86 -8.06
C GLY A 758 -19.71 -48.65 -7.00
N LYS A 759 -19.67 -49.99 -7.11
CA LYS A 759 -18.83 -50.86 -6.25
C LYS A 759 -17.65 -51.39 -7.07
N ASN A 760 -16.43 -51.05 -6.63
CA ASN A 760 -15.10 -51.45 -7.14
C ASN A 760 -14.45 -50.49 -8.15
N GLU A 761 -13.88 -49.40 -7.65
CA GLU A 761 -12.98 -48.55 -8.41
C GLU A 761 -11.56 -48.56 -7.82
N ALA A 762 -10.57 -48.27 -8.65
CA ALA A 762 -9.17 -48.15 -8.23
C ALA A 762 -9.00 -47.00 -7.21
N THR A 763 -8.13 -47.17 -6.21
CA THR A 763 -7.91 -46.22 -5.11
C THR A 763 -7.70 -44.78 -5.56
N LEU A 764 -6.93 -44.57 -6.64
CA LEU A 764 -6.67 -43.25 -7.21
C LEU A 764 -7.91 -42.61 -7.83
N HIS A 765 -8.76 -43.40 -8.49
CA HIS A 765 -10.00 -42.91 -9.10
C HIS A 765 -10.98 -42.42 -8.03
N ALA A 766 -11.10 -43.16 -6.93
CA ALA A 766 -11.91 -42.77 -5.78
C ALA A 766 -11.37 -41.50 -5.08
N ALA A 767 -10.05 -41.36 -4.97
CA ALA A 767 -9.44 -40.15 -4.40
C ALA A 767 -9.70 -38.92 -5.27
N VAL A 768 -9.48 -39.02 -6.58
CA VAL A 768 -9.71 -37.92 -7.53
C VAL A 768 -11.19 -37.51 -7.59
N ALA A 769 -12.11 -38.47 -7.49
CA ALA A 769 -13.55 -38.17 -7.42
C ALA A 769 -13.92 -37.29 -6.22
N ARG A 770 -13.17 -37.35 -5.10
CA ARG A 770 -13.40 -36.55 -3.88
C ARG A 770 -12.85 -35.12 -3.97
N ILE A 771 -12.03 -34.81 -4.97
CA ILE A 771 -11.48 -33.46 -5.15
C ILE A 771 -12.63 -32.50 -5.49
N PRO A 772 -12.77 -31.36 -4.78
CA PRO A 772 -13.75 -30.33 -5.12
C PRO A 772 -13.67 -29.89 -6.60
N ALA A 773 -14.81 -29.58 -7.21
CA ALA A 773 -14.90 -29.34 -8.66
C ALA A 773 -13.95 -28.23 -9.14
N ASN A 774 -13.87 -27.11 -8.41
CA ASN A 774 -12.97 -26.00 -8.71
C ASN A 774 -11.49 -26.42 -8.69
N LEU A 775 -11.06 -27.11 -7.63
CA LEU A 775 -9.68 -27.61 -7.49
C LEU A 775 -9.36 -28.68 -8.53
N ARG A 776 -10.37 -29.46 -8.94
CA ARG A 776 -10.22 -30.45 -10.00
C ARG A 776 -10.10 -29.81 -11.38
N GLY A 777 -10.75 -28.67 -11.60
CA GLY A 777 -10.51 -27.79 -12.75
C GLY A 777 -9.07 -27.28 -12.78
N GLN A 778 -8.57 -26.75 -11.66
CA GLN A 778 -7.18 -26.27 -11.54
C GLN A 778 -6.14 -27.41 -11.68
N LEU A 779 -6.41 -28.59 -11.12
CA LEU A 779 -5.57 -29.77 -11.35
C LEU A 779 -5.55 -30.16 -12.83
N THR A 780 -6.70 -30.07 -13.50
CA THR A 780 -6.81 -30.33 -14.95
C THR A 780 -5.95 -29.36 -15.75
N GLU A 781 -5.90 -28.07 -15.38
CA GLU A 781 -4.98 -27.09 -15.97
C GLU A 781 -3.52 -27.52 -15.80
N ALA A 782 -3.10 -27.83 -14.57
CA ALA A 782 -1.72 -28.22 -14.28
C ALA A 782 -1.29 -29.47 -15.05
N LEU A 783 -2.15 -30.49 -15.12
CA LEU A 783 -1.87 -31.73 -15.87
C LEU A 783 -1.82 -31.50 -17.39
N CYS A 784 -2.65 -30.59 -17.92
CA CYS A 784 -2.60 -30.22 -19.33
C CYS A 784 -1.32 -29.45 -19.66
N ARG A 785 -0.96 -28.43 -18.86
CA ARG A 785 0.30 -27.66 -19.04
C ARG A 785 1.53 -28.55 -18.93
N ALA A 786 1.55 -29.47 -17.97
CA ALA A 786 2.64 -30.42 -17.81
C ALA A 786 2.86 -31.28 -19.06
N GLY A 787 1.79 -31.81 -19.66
CA GLY A 787 1.87 -32.57 -20.91
C GLY A 787 2.34 -31.71 -22.08
N MET A 788 1.85 -30.47 -22.17
CA MET A 788 2.20 -29.52 -23.22
C MET A 788 3.63 -28.98 -23.11
N ALA A 789 4.23 -29.01 -21.92
CA ALA A 789 5.64 -28.69 -21.70
C ALA A 789 6.61 -29.74 -22.27
N SER A 790 6.10 -30.87 -22.79
CA SER A 790 6.93 -31.91 -23.40
C SER A 790 7.66 -31.43 -24.65
N VAL A 791 8.94 -31.77 -24.76
CA VAL A 791 9.72 -31.48 -25.98
C VAL A 791 9.27 -32.36 -27.15
N ASP A 792 8.73 -33.55 -26.90
CA ASP A 792 8.26 -34.49 -27.92
C ASP A 792 6.81 -34.16 -28.39
N PRO A 793 6.59 -33.80 -29.67
CA PRO A 793 5.25 -33.52 -30.20
C PRO A 793 4.28 -34.69 -30.13
N ASN A 794 4.76 -35.93 -30.25
CA ASN A 794 3.89 -37.11 -30.16
C ASN A 794 3.37 -37.30 -28.74
N MET A 795 4.25 -37.11 -27.75
CA MET A 795 3.89 -37.15 -26.34
C MET A 795 2.87 -36.05 -25.99
N ARG A 796 3.06 -34.81 -26.47
CA ARG A 796 2.08 -33.72 -26.28
C ARG A 796 0.69 -34.10 -26.77
N THR A 797 0.62 -34.63 -28.00
CA THR A 797 -0.66 -35.00 -28.63
C THR A 797 -1.33 -36.16 -27.89
N ALA A 798 -0.58 -37.23 -27.59
CA ALA A 798 -1.12 -38.40 -26.90
C ALA A 798 -1.58 -38.07 -25.48
N HIS A 799 -0.81 -37.28 -24.74
CA HIS A 799 -1.14 -36.86 -23.38
C HIS A 799 -2.37 -35.95 -23.35
N PHE A 800 -2.46 -34.99 -24.29
CA PHE A 800 -3.63 -34.11 -24.39
C PHE A 800 -4.90 -34.90 -24.74
N GLU A 801 -4.84 -35.85 -25.67
CA GLU A 801 -5.97 -36.71 -26.02
C GLU A 801 -6.42 -37.58 -24.82
N ALA A 802 -5.47 -38.12 -24.05
CA ALA A 802 -5.76 -38.88 -22.84
C ALA A 802 -6.50 -38.06 -21.77
N MET A 803 -6.22 -36.75 -21.70
CA MET A 803 -6.90 -35.81 -20.81
C MET A 803 -8.26 -35.35 -21.33
N SER A 804 -8.30 -34.85 -22.57
CA SER A 804 -9.44 -34.12 -23.13
C SER A 804 -10.55 -35.04 -23.66
N GLY A 805 -10.18 -36.16 -24.30
CA GLY A 805 -11.11 -37.09 -24.92
C GLY A 805 -12.13 -37.74 -23.96
N PRO A 806 -11.75 -38.18 -22.74
CA PRO A 806 -12.72 -38.66 -21.75
C PRO A 806 -13.71 -37.58 -21.27
N VAL A 807 -13.24 -36.34 -21.10
CA VAL A 807 -14.07 -35.21 -20.63
C VAL A 807 -15.14 -34.86 -21.66
N GLU A 808 -14.77 -34.76 -22.94
CA GLU A 808 -15.72 -34.52 -24.02
C GLU A 808 -16.76 -35.65 -24.12
N ARG A 809 -16.34 -36.91 -24.07
CA ARG A 809 -17.26 -38.06 -24.13
C ARG A 809 -18.28 -38.05 -23.01
N ARG A 810 -17.88 -37.70 -21.79
CA ARG A 810 -18.80 -37.57 -20.63
C ARG A 810 -19.83 -36.48 -20.87
N LEU A 811 -19.40 -35.29 -21.32
CA LEU A 811 -20.33 -34.21 -21.67
C LEU A 811 -21.32 -34.61 -22.78
N GLN A 812 -20.81 -35.23 -23.85
CA GLN A 812 -21.65 -35.71 -24.96
C GLN A 812 -22.67 -36.76 -24.50
N GLN A 813 -22.30 -37.67 -23.60
CA GLN A 813 -23.20 -38.69 -23.05
C GLN A 813 -24.34 -38.07 -22.24
N LEU A 814 -24.06 -37.04 -21.42
CA LEU A 814 -25.09 -36.34 -20.65
C LEU A 814 -26.09 -35.62 -21.56
N ILE A 815 -25.60 -34.91 -22.58
CA ILE A 815 -26.45 -34.15 -23.49
C ILE A 815 -27.27 -35.06 -24.41
N ALA A 816 -26.76 -36.26 -24.72
CA ALA A 816 -27.47 -37.26 -25.51
C ALA A 816 -28.65 -37.92 -24.76
N LEU A 817 -28.83 -37.67 -23.46
CA LEU A 817 -29.95 -38.21 -22.69
C LEU A 817 -31.29 -37.68 -23.23
N PRO A 818 -32.26 -38.56 -23.59
CA PRO A 818 -33.54 -38.13 -24.15
C PRO A 818 -34.36 -37.22 -23.23
N THR A 819 -34.11 -37.28 -21.92
CA THR A 819 -34.80 -36.50 -20.89
C THR A 819 -34.01 -35.29 -20.40
N PHE A 820 -32.88 -34.95 -21.01
CA PHE A 820 -31.97 -33.88 -20.55
C PHE A 820 -32.69 -32.53 -20.31
N GLU A 821 -33.60 -32.15 -21.21
CA GLU A 821 -34.38 -30.90 -21.12
C GLU A 821 -35.62 -31.02 -20.20
N SER A 822 -35.88 -32.19 -19.61
CA SER A 822 -37.05 -32.40 -18.77
C SER A 822 -36.89 -31.74 -17.39
N LYS A 823 -37.96 -31.18 -16.84
CA LYS A 823 -37.95 -30.56 -15.50
C LYS A 823 -37.48 -31.50 -14.38
N GLN A 824 -37.63 -32.82 -14.55
CA GLN A 824 -37.17 -33.80 -13.57
C GLN A 824 -35.65 -33.96 -13.63
N THR A 825 -35.08 -34.03 -14.84
CA THR A 825 -33.64 -34.18 -15.05
C THR A 825 -32.86 -32.90 -14.73
N VAL A 826 -33.42 -31.72 -15.03
CA VAL A 826 -32.79 -30.42 -14.70
C VAL A 826 -32.63 -30.21 -13.19
N ASN A 827 -33.50 -30.83 -12.38
CA ASN A 827 -33.45 -30.77 -10.92
C ASN A 827 -32.76 -31.98 -10.28
N ASP A 828 -32.15 -32.91 -11.06
CA ASP A 828 -31.38 -34.02 -10.49
C ASP A 828 -30.00 -33.51 -10.05
N VAL A 829 -29.77 -33.49 -8.73
CA VAL A 829 -28.53 -33.04 -8.10
C VAL A 829 -27.31 -33.77 -8.67
N ARG A 830 -27.41 -35.06 -8.99
CA ARG A 830 -26.28 -35.82 -9.53
C ARG A 830 -25.82 -35.31 -10.88
N LEU A 831 -26.79 -34.95 -11.72
CA LEU A 831 -26.50 -34.40 -13.04
C LEU A 831 -25.97 -32.97 -12.93
N GLN A 832 -26.53 -32.17 -12.00
CA GLN A 832 -26.04 -30.82 -11.73
C GLN A 832 -24.57 -30.83 -11.28
N GLU A 833 -24.21 -31.68 -10.30
CA GLU A 833 -22.83 -31.77 -9.80
C GLU A 833 -21.85 -32.30 -10.85
N GLU A 834 -22.25 -33.29 -11.66
CA GLU A 834 -21.44 -33.76 -12.78
C GLU A 834 -21.21 -32.66 -13.83
N LEU A 835 -22.25 -31.87 -14.11
CA LEU A 835 -22.15 -30.76 -15.04
C LEU A 835 -21.24 -29.64 -14.51
N LYS A 836 -21.35 -29.28 -13.22
CA LYS A 836 -20.46 -28.31 -12.55
C LYS A 836 -18.99 -28.76 -12.68
N LEU A 837 -18.72 -30.03 -12.39
CA LEU A 837 -17.39 -30.61 -12.56
C LEU A 837 -16.89 -30.52 -14.00
N LEU A 838 -17.71 -30.91 -14.99
CA LEU A 838 -17.29 -30.86 -16.39
C LEU A 838 -16.99 -29.43 -16.84
N ILE A 839 -17.80 -28.45 -16.46
CA ILE A 839 -17.55 -27.03 -16.77
C ILE A 839 -16.21 -26.59 -16.17
N GLU A 840 -15.92 -26.94 -14.92
CA GLU A 840 -14.63 -26.63 -14.28
C GLU A 840 -13.44 -27.32 -14.97
N MET A 841 -13.60 -28.57 -15.40
CA MET A 841 -12.57 -29.26 -16.19
C MET A 841 -12.34 -28.59 -17.55
N TYR A 842 -13.40 -28.13 -18.21
CA TYR A 842 -13.29 -27.32 -19.43
C TYR A 842 -12.59 -25.98 -19.17
N SER A 843 -12.85 -25.32 -18.03
CA SER A 843 -12.12 -24.12 -17.58
C SER A 843 -10.63 -24.39 -17.39
N GLY A 844 -10.28 -25.50 -16.75
CA GLY A 844 -8.89 -25.93 -16.57
C GLY A 844 -8.17 -26.21 -17.89
N ILE A 845 -8.81 -26.94 -18.81
CA ILE A 845 -8.28 -27.17 -20.16
C ILE A 845 -8.09 -25.83 -20.88
N ALA A 846 -9.07 -24.92 -20.80
CA ALA A 846 -9.00 -23.64 -21.48
C ALA A 846 -7.85 -22.76 -20.97
N ARG A 847 -7.60 -22.72 -19.65
CA ARG A 847 -6.49 -22.00 -19.01
C ARG A 847 -5.11 -22.59 -19.28
N SER A 848 -5.03 -23.83 -19.76
CA SER A 848 -3.75 -24.48 -20.08
C SER A 848 -3.12 -24.00 -21.39
N ALA A 849 -3.77 -23.05 -22.09
CA ALA A 849 -3.29 -22.50 -23.34
C ALA A 849 -2.05 -21.60 -23.16
N GLU A 850 -1.00 -21.95 -23.88
CA GLU A 850 0.26 -21.22 -24.01
C GLU A 850 0.62 -21.12 -25.50
N SER A 851 1.67 -20.37 -25.82
CA SER A 851 2.10 -20.11 -27.21
C SER A 851 2.38 -21.39 -28.03
N ASN A 852 2.75 -22.50 -27.39
CA ASN A 852 3.02 -23.77 -28.07
C ASN A 852 1.85 -24.79 -28.00
N SER A 853 0.82 -24.52 -27.19
CA SER A 853 -0.27 -25.46 -26.90
C SER A 853 -1.64 -24.97 -27.35
N HIS A 854 -1.79 -23.66 -27.61
CA HIS A 854 -3.08 -23.04 -27.91
C HIS A 854 -3.83 -23.72 -29.05
N THR A 855 -3.14 -24.17 -30.12
CA THR A 855 -3.79 -24.78 -31.29
C THR A 855 -4.63 -26.02 -30.94
N ALA A 856 -4.06 -26.94 -30.13
CA ALA A 856 -4.76 -28.16 -29.75
C ALA A 856 -5.92 -27.87 -28.78
N ILE A 857 -5.69 -26.95 -27.83
CA ILE A 857 -6.67 -26.57 -26.81
C ILE A 857 -7.84 -25.82 -27.42
N THR A 858 -7.58 -24.89 -28.33
CA THR A 858 -8.60 -24.16 -29.09
C THR A 858 -9.46 -25.09 -29.93
N ALA A 859 -8.85 -26.06 -30.63
CA ALA A 859 -9.59 -27.04 -31.43
C ALA A 859 -10.58 -27.86 -30.58
N PHE A 860 -10.26 -28.08 -29.31
CA PHE A 860 -11.13 -28.77 -28.34
C PHE A 860 -12.20 -27.86 -27.73
N CYS A 861 -11.86 -26.62 -27.35
CA CYS A 861 -12.78 -25.72 -26.65
C CYS A 861 -13.81 -25.05 -27.56
N LEU A 862 -13.45 -24.68 -28.81
CA LEU A 862 -14.35 -23.93 -29.70
C LEU A 862 -15.69 -24.65 -29.98
N PRO A 863 -15.71 -25.96 -30.31
CA PRO A 863 -16.97 -26.67 -30.56
C PRO A 863 -17.88 -26.77 -29.32
N ALA A 864 -17.32 -26.65 -28.11
CA ALA A 864 -18.06 -26.74 -26.86
C ALA A 864 -18.85 -25.45 -26.53
N LEU A 865 -18.47 -24.29 -27.07
CA LEU A 865 -19.11 -23.01 -26.71
C LEU A 865 -20.63 -22.98 -26.97
N PRO A 866 -21.13 -23.34 -28.17
CA PRO A 866 -22.57 -23.31 -28.42
C PRO A 866 -23.33 -24.32 -27.55
N VAL A 867 -22.67 -25.44 -27.21
CA VAL A 867 -23.22 -26.49 -26.36
C VAL A 867 -23.38 -25.97 -24.92
N ILE A 868 -22.34 -25.31 -24.38
CA ILE A 868 -22.37 -24.74 -23.03
C ILE A 868 -23.39 -23.59 -22.93
N VAL A 869 -23.54 -22.77 -23.96
CA VAL A 869 -24.62 -21.75 -24.00
C VAL A 869 -26.00 -22.40 -23.96
N LYS A 870 -26.20 -23.53 -24.66
CA LYS A 870 -27.46 -24.28 -24.59
C LYS A 870 -27.70 -24.83 -23.18
N ILE A 871 -26.66 -25.32 -22.52
CA ILE A 871 -26.73 -25.78 -21.12
C ILE A 871 -27.14 -24.64 -20.20
N PHE A 872 -26.54 -23.46 -20.33
CA PHE A 872 -26.92 -22.27 -19.56
C PHE A 872 -28.42 -21.95 -19.69
N GLN A 873 -28.96 -22.02 -20.91
CA GLN A 873 -30.39 -21.77 -21.15
C GLN A 873 -31.31 -22.80 -20.48
N ILE A 874 -30.87 -24.05 -20.34
CA ILE A 874 -31.63 -25.13 -19.71
C ILE A 874 -31.55 -25.04 -18.18
N PHE A 875 -30.37 -24.78 -17.62
CA PHE A 875 -30.07 -24.81 -16.19
C PHE A 875 -30.11 -23.43 -15.50
N GLN A 876 -30.77 -22.44 -16.11
CA GLN A 876 -30.92 -21.07 -15.61
C GLN A 876 -31.46 -20.92 -14.16
N GLY A 877 -32.00 -21.98 -13.57
CA GLY A 877 -32.50 -21.99 -12.19
C GLY A 877 -31.44 -22.26 -11.12
N ASP A 878 -30.24 -22.71 -11.52
CA ASP A 878 -29.11 -22.99 -10.64
C ASP A 878 -28.07 -21.87 -10.78
N SER A 879 -27.91 -21.04 -9.73
CA SER A 879 -26.99 -19.89 -9.73
C SER A 879 -25.53 -20.31 -9.84
N GLN A 880 -25.15 -21.48 -9.30
CA GLN A 880 -23.77 -21.98 -9.37
C GLN A 880 -23.40 -22.39 -10.79
N ILE A 881 -24.29 -23.13 -11.50
CA ILE A 881 -24.04 -23.49 -12.91
C ILE A 881 -23.96 -22.24 -13.78
N ALA A 882 -24.84 -21.25 -13.55
CA ALA A 882 -24.79 -19.98 -14.27
C ALA A 882 -23.43 -19.29 -14.06
N ASN A 883 -22.98 -19.18 -12.82
CA ASN A 883 -21.71 -18.56 -12.47
C ASN A 883 -20.49 -19.29 -13.07
N LEU A 884 -20.46 -20.63 -12.98
CA LEU A 884 -19.37 -21.44 -13.55
C LEU A 884 -19.28 -21.29 -15.08
N ILE A 885 -20.42 -21.20 -15.78
CA ILE A 885 -20.43 -20.96 -17.23
C ILE A 885 -19.90 -19.57 -17.56
N LEU A 886 -20.31 -18.54 -16.80
CA LEU A 886 -19.77 -17.18 -16.99
C LEU A 886 -18.25 -17.17 -16.78
N ASN A 887 -17.77 -17.79 -15.69
CA ASN A 887 -16.35 -17.89 -15.39
C ASN A 887 -15.58 -18.69 -16.45
N PHE A 888 -16.12 -19.79 -16.94
CA PHE A 888 -15.53 -20.55 -18.06
C PHE A 888 -15.30 -19.66 -19.28
N PHE A 889 -16.30 -18.85 -19.67
CA PHE A 889 -16.15 -17.91 -20.78
C PHE A 889 -15.09 -16.84 -20.48
N CYS A 890 -15.08 -16.26 -19.28
CA CYS A 890 -14.04 -15.29 -18.89
C CYS A 890 -12.63 -15.87 -19.02
N LEU A 891 -12.41 -17.06 -18.45
CA LEU A 891 -11.12 -17.75 -18.42
C LEU A 891 -10.67 -18.20 -19.80
N MET A 892 -11.60 -18.71 -20.63
CA MET A 892 -11.27 -19.12 -22.00
C MET A 892 -10.86 -17.91 -22.84
N VAL A 893 -11.63 -16.83 -22.78
CA VAL A 893 -11.35 -15.62 -23.55
C VAL A 893 -10.03 -15.00 -23.11
N GLU A 894 -9.77 -14.92 -21.81
CA GLU A 894 -8.50 -14.42 -21.27
C GLU A 894 -7.29 -15.22 -21.77
N ALA A 895 -7.37 -16.55 -21.70
CA ALA A 895 -6.25 -17.42 -22.02
C ALA A 895 -6.02 -17.62 -23.53
N GLN A 896 -7.08 -17.62 -24.35
CA GLN A 896 -6.99 -18.07 -25.74
C GLN A 896 -7.23 -16.99 -26.78
N LEU A 897 -8.04 -15.96 -26.51
CA LEU A 897 -8.52 -15.05 -27.56
C LEU A 897 -7.37 -14.37 -28.34
N CYS A 898 -6.28 -14.06 -27.65
CA CYS A 898 -5.08 -13.46 -28.24
C CYS A 898 -4.41 -14.35 -29.30
N TYR A 899 -4.56 -15.68 -29.24
CA TYR A 899 -3.97 -16.61 -30.21
C TYR A 899 -4.91 -17.00 -31.36
N LEU A 900 -6.20 -16.63 -31.29
CA LEU A 900 -7.21 -17.11 -32.25
C LEU A 900 -7.11 -16.42 -33.61
N SER A 901 -7.33 -17.20 -34.68
CA SER A 901 -7.56 -16.63 -36.01
C SER A 901 -8.83 -15.75 -36.02
N PRO A 902 -8.96 -14.77 -36.94
CA PRO A 902 -10.18 -13.95 -37.04
C PRO A 902 -11.47 -14.76 -37.17
N ARG A 903 -11.42 -15.89 -37.89
CA ARG A 903 -12.55 -16.81 -38.07
C ARG A 903 -12.96 -17.47 -36.76
N ASP A 904 -12.00 -17.90 -35.97
CA ASP A 904 -12.25 -18.57 -34.69
C ASP A 904 -12.68 -17.57 -33.62
N ALA A 905 -12.08 -16.38 -33.61
CA ALA A 905 -12.50 -15.28 -32.75
C ALA A 905 -13.97 -14.90 -32.99
N LEU A 906 -14.44 -14.90 -34.25
CA LEU A 906 -15.85 -14.66 -34.57
C LEU A 906 -16.81 -15.65 -33.90
N GLN A 907 -16.40 -16.92 -33.77
CA GLN A 907 -17.21 -17.94 -33.08
C GLN A 907 -17.30 -17.62 -31.58
N VAL A 908 -16.19 -17.18 -30.98
CA VAL A 908 -16.15 -16.74 -29.57
C VAL A 908 -17.04 -15.52 -29.35
N TYR A 909 -16.92 -14.47 -30.17
CA TYR A 909 -17.77 -13.28 -30.08
C TYR A 909 -19.27 -13.62 -30.19
N THR A 910 -19.63 -14.50 -31.12
CA THR A 910 -21.01 -14.94 -31.32
C THR A 910 -21.54 -15.73 -30.13
N ALA A 911 -20.73 -16.65 -29.57
CA ALA A 911 -21.12 -17.43 -28.40
C ALA A 911 -21.28 -16.56 -27.15
N SER A 912 -20.35 -15.62 -26.93
CA SER A 912 -20.41 -14.66 -25.81
C SER A 912 -21.63 -13.74 -25.91
N ASP A 913 -21.95 -13.20 -27.10
CA ASP A 913 -23.17 -12.38 -27.30
C ASP A 913 -24.44 -13.18 -26.97
N ASN A 914 -24.50 -14.44 -27.39
CA ASN A 914 -25.64 -15.31 -27.07
C ASN A 914 -25.75 -15.61 -25.57
N LEU A 915 -24.63 -15.79 -24.87
CA LEU A 915 -24.60 -16.00 -23.42
C LEU A 915 -25.08 -14.75 -22.67
N ILE A 916 -24.52 -13.58 -22.98
CA ILE A 916 -24.89 -12.30 -22.36
C ILE A 916 -26.37 -12.02 -22.58
N ARG A 917 -26.87 -12.24 -23.81
CA ARG A 917 -28.29 -12.08 -24.15
C ARG A 917 -29.18 -13.05 -23.38
N ALA A 918 -28.77 -14.30 -23.21
CA ALA A 918 -29.51 -15.28 -22.43
C ALA A 918 -29.60 -14.85 -20.95
N TYR A 919 -28.47 -14.44 -20.35
CA TYR A 919 -28.44 -13.98 -18.96
C TYR A 919 -29.33 -12.75 -18.74
N CYS A 920 -29.13 -11.69 -19.53
CA CYS A 920 -29.81 -10.42 -19.33
C CYS A 920 -31.32 -10.56 -19.52
N ARG A 921 -31.76 -11.31 -20.54
CA ARG A 921 -33.20 -11.56 -20.78
C ARG A 921 -33.90 -12.25 -19.60
N ASN A 922 -33.19 -13.11 -18.88
CA ASN A 922 -33.76 -13.91 -17.80
C ASN A 922 -33.79 -13.17 -16.46
N ASN A 923 -32.88 -12.22 -16.25
CA ASN A 923 -32.76 -11.46 -15.01
C ASN A 923 -33.40 -10.06 -15.07
N LEU A 924 -33.73 -9.55 -16.26
CA LEU A 924 -34.40 -8.25 -16.41
C LEU A 924 -35.75 -8.21 -15.68
N GLY A 925 -35.88 -7.34 -14.68
CA GLY A 925 -37.12 -7.14 -13.91
C GLY A 925 -37.42 -8.23 -12.87
N LYS A 926 -36.50 -9.17 -12.64
CA LYS A 926 -36.61 -10.19 -11.60
C LYS A 926 -36.35 -9.55 -10.24
N LYS A 927 -37.35 -9.53 -9.36
CA LYS A 927 -37.21 -9.12 -7.95
C LYS A 927 -37.14 -10.37 -7.09
N SER A 928 -35.95 -10.69 -6.58
CA SER A 928 -35.80 -11.76 -5.58
C SER A 928 -36.15 -11.23 -4.20
N MET A 929 -36.80 -12.05 -3.39
CA MET A 929 -37.15 -11.74 -1.99
C MET A 929 -36.19 -12.43 -1.00
N LEU A 930 -35.15 -13.10 -1.51
CA LEU A 930 -34.10 -13.77 -0.74
C LEU A 930 -32.95 -12.79 -0.48
N GLY A 931 -32.33 -12.86 0.71
CA GLY A 931 -31.26 -11.96 1.14
C GLY A 931 -30.01 -12.01 0.25
N ASP A 932 -29.67 -13.18 -0.28
CA ASP A 932 -28.40 -13.42 -0.99
C ASP A 932 -28.44 -13.04 -2.48
N ALA A 933 -29.61 -12.63 -3.00
CA ALA A 933 -29.80 -12.41 -4.43
C ALA A 933 -29.06 -11.18 -4.98
N GLU A 934 -28.77 -10.20 -4.12
CA GLU A 934 -27.97 -9.04 -4.50
C GLU A 934 -26.49 -9.42 -4.65
N GLU A 935 -25.98 -10.29 -3.78
CA GLU A 935 -24.62 -10.80 -3.84
C GLU A 935 -24.41 -11.71 -5.04
N GLU A 936 -25.34 -12.64 -5.31
CA GLU A 936 -25.31 -13.47 -6.53
C GLU A 936 -25.32 -12.59 -7.80
N SER A 937 -26.18 -11.56 -7.83
CA SER A 937 -26.23 -10.62 -8.96
C SER A 937 -24.93 -9.82 -9.09
N TYR A 938 -24.28 -9.45 -7.98
CA TYR A 938 -22.99 -8.76 -8.00
C TYR A 938 -21.91 -9.63 -8.66
N VAL A 939 -21.79 -10.90 -8.26
CA VAL A 939 -20.77 -11.81 -8.80
C VAL A 939 -20.97 -12.04 -10.30
N ASP A 940 -22.20 -12.29 -10.72
CA ASP A 940 -22.52 -12.53 -12.14
C ASP A 940 -22.30 -11.28 -13.01
N LEU A 941 -22.71 -10.10 -12.53
CA LEU A 941 -22.49 -8.84 -13.26
C LEU A 941 -21.01 -8.50 -13.36
N LEU A 942 -20.24 -8.79 -12.31
CA LEU A 942 -18.78 -8.66 -12.35
C LEU A 942 -18.19 -9.58 -13.42
N ALA A 943 -18.60 -10.86 -13.47
CA ALA A 943 -18.15 -11.80 -14.48
C ALA A 943 -18.52 -11.35 -15.91
N LEU A 944 -19.74 -10.83 -16.13
CA LEU A 944 -20.15 -10.31 -17.44
C LEU A 944 -19.31 -9.10 -17.88
N LEU A 945 -19.00 -8.17 -16.98
CA LEU A 945 -18.15 -7.02 -17.27
C LEU A 945 -16.68 -7.43 -17.50
N THR A 946 -16.19 -8.43 -16.77
CA THR A 946 -14.87 -9.05 -16.99
C THR A 946 -14.81 -9.72 -18.36
N LEU A 947 -15.82 -10.52 -18.74
CA LEU A 947 -15.93 -11.13 -20.07
C LEU A 947 -15.89 -10.05 -21.17
N LEU A 948 -16.72 -9.02 -21.04
CA LEU A 948 -16.72 -7.90 -21.99
C LEU A 948 -15.35 -7.24 -22.10
N SER A 949 -14.63 -7.09 -20.99
CA SER A 949 -13.27 -6.52 -20.99
C SER A 949 -12.26 -7.43 -21.68
N HIS A 950 -12.31 -8.74 -21.42
CA HIS A 950 -11.45 -9.72 -22.08
C HIS A 950 -11.74 -9.82 -23.58
N LEU A 951 -12.99 -9.70 -24.02
CA LEU A 951 -13.32 -9.75 -25.46
C LEU A 951 -12.66 -8.63 -26.26
N VAL A 952 -12.46 -7.46 -25.64
CA VAL A 952 -11.84 -6.32 -26.31
C VAL A 952 -10.31 -6.36 -26.23
N SER A 953 -9.71 -7.14 -25.34
CA SER A 953 -8.24 -7.18 -25.18
C SER A 953 -7.51 -7.66 -26.44
N LYS A 954 -8.17 -8.43 -27.32
CA LYS A 954 -7.60 -8.92 -28.59
C LYS A 954 -7.12 -7.79 -29.49
N ASP A 955 -7.77 -6.63 -29.47
CA ASP A 955 -7.36 -5.51 -30.32
C ASP A 955 -5.97 -4.94 -29.93
N PHE A 956 -5.44 -5.29 -28.76
CA PHE A 956 -4.07 -4.94 -28.32
C PHE A 956 -3.09 -6.09 -28.33
N ILE A 957 -3.56 -7.26 -27.95
CA ILE A 957 -2.74 -8.45 -27.75
C ILE A 957 -3.23 -9.49 -28.76
N ASP A 958 -2.74 -9.38 -29.99
CA ASP A 958 -2.99 -10.36 -31.04
C ASP A 958 -1.67 -11.08 -31.38
N PHE A 959 -1.59 -12.33 -30.96
CA PHE A 959 -0.51 -13.26 -31.28
C PHE A 959 -0.89 -14.20 -32.44
N SER A 960 -2.03 -13.97 -33.10
CA SER A 960 -2.38 -14.71 -34.31
C SER A 960 -1.41 -14.40 -35.47
N GLU A 961 -1.25 -15.34 -36.40
CA GLU A 961 -0.39 -15.13 -37.56
C GLU A 961 -0.92 -13.99 -38.44
N ASP A 962 -0.03 -13.14 -38.95
CA ASP A 962 -0.38 -12.03 -39.86
C ASP A 962 -1.20 -12.56 -41.04
N ALA A 963 -2.35 -11.93 -41.30
CA ALA A 963 -3.19 -12.26 -42.45
C ALA A 963 -2.39 -12.15 -43.76
N THR A 964 -2.21 -13.27 -44.46
CA THR A 964 -1.42 -13.31 -45.71
C THR A 964 -2.30 -13.31 -46.95
N THR A 965 -3.58 -13.67 -46.80
CA THR A 965 -4.54 -13.74 -47.89
C THR A 965 -5.58 -12.61 -47.82
N LYS A 966 -6.15 -12.25 -48.98
CA LYS A 966 -7.24 -11.25 -49.06
C LYS A 966 -8.48 -11.65 -48.26
N GLN A 967 -8.73 -12.95 -48.10
CA GLN A 967 -9.86 -13.47 -47.32
C GLN A 967 -9.62 -13.27 -45.82
N GLU A 968 -8.42 -13.58 -45.33
CA GLU A 968 -8.06 -13.36 -43.92
C GLU A 968 -8.08 -11.89 -43.53
N HIS A 969 -7.68 -10.98 -44.43
CA HIS A 969 -7.83 -9.54 -44.19
C HIS A 969 -9.30 -9.10 -44.11
N ALA A 970 -10.17 -9.69 -44.93
CA ALA A 970 -11.61 -9.41 -44.86
C ALA A 970 -12.21 -9.96 -43.56
N ASP A 971 -11.79 -11.15 -43.13
CA ASP A 971 -12.24 -11.79 -41.90
C ASP A 971 -11.75 -11.03 -40.66
N ALA A 972 -10.52 -10.49 -40.66
CA ALA A 972 -9.99 -9.63 -39.61
C ALA A 972 -10.76 -8.31 -39.47
N SER A 973 -11.05 -7.65 -40.60
CA SER A 973 -11.87 -6.44 -40.60
C SER A 973 -13.30 -6.71 -40.13
N CYS A 974 -13.86 -7.86 -40.47
CA CYS A 974 -15.17 -8.30 -40.01
C CYS A 974 -15.16 -8.54 -38.49
N ALA A 975 -14.18 -9.30 -37.99
CA ALA A 975 -14.02 -9.62 -36.57
C ALA A 975 -13.93 -8.36 -35.72
N SER A 976 -13.07 -7.38 -36.08
CA SER A 976 -12.94 -6.11 -35.35
C SER A 976 -14.25 -5.31 -35.28
N SER A 977 -15.02 -5.26 -36.38
CA SER A 977 -16.36 -4.64 -36.33
C SER A 977 -17.30 -5.40 -35.39
N VAL A 978 -17.28 -6.73 -35.45
CA VAL A 978 -18.15 -7.58 -34.63
C VAL A 978 -17.80 -7.49 -33.15
N VAL A 979 -16.52 -7.39 -32.76
CA VAL A 979 -16.12 -7.19 -31.34
C VAL A 979 -16.79 -5.96 -30.77
N ALA A 980 -16.64 -4.83 -31.46
CA ALA A 980 -17.23 -3.58 -31.02
C ALA A 980 -18.75 -3.71 -30.92
N ASP A 981 -19.40 -4.30 -31.92
CA ASP A 981 -20.85 -4.49 -31.92
C ASP A 981 -21.32 -5.40 -30.77
N VAL A 982 -20.61 -6.49 -30.49
CA VAL A 982 -20.90 -7.42 -29.37
C VAL A 982 -20.71 -6.74 -28.02
N VAL A 983 -19.64 -5.96 -27.85
CA VAL A 983 -19.34 -5.34 -26.55
C VAL A 983 -20.30 -4.19 -26.26
N PHE A 984 -20.65 -3.36 -27.26
CA PHE A 984 -21.70 -2.34 -27.10
C PHE A 984 -23.08 -2.97 -26.88
N SER A 985 -23.41 -4.02 -27.62
CA SER A 985 -24.63 -4.82 -27.40
C SER A 985 -24.67 -5.37 -25.98
N GLY A 986 -23.60 -5.97 -25.49
CA GLY A 986 -23.51 -6.53 -24.14
C GLY A 986 -23.62 -5.46 -23.05
N LEU A 987 -22.86 -4.36 -23.17
CA LEU A 987 -22.93 -3.25 -22.22
C LEU A 987 -24.35 -2.64 -22.16
N SER A 988 -25.01 -2.48 -23.30
CA SER A 988 -26.39 -1.98 -23.35
C SER A 988 -27.40 -2.87 -22.62
N GLN A 989 -27.12 -4.18 -22.55
CA GLN A 989 -27.97 -5.16 -21.88
C GLN A 989 -27.65 -5.27 -20.37
N VAL A 990 -26.39 -5.01 -19.99
CA VAL A 990 -25.94 -5.05 -18.58
C VAL A 990 -26.30 -3.78 -17.82
N ILE A 991 -26.23 -2.59 -18.44
CA ILE A 991 -26.53 -1.29 -17.78
C ILE A 991 -27.87 -1.28 -17.03
N PRO A 992 -29.01 -1.78 -17.59
CA PRO A 992 -30.29 -1.80 -16.88
C PRO A 992 -30.31 -2.66 -15.60
N LEU A 993 -29.35 -3.58 -15.43
CA LEU A 993 -29.22 -4.43 -14.25
C LEU A 993 -28.36 -3.77 -13.15
N MET A 994 -27.58 -2.75 -13.49
CA MET A 994 -26.69 -2.04 -12.57
C MET A 994 -27.47 -1.00 -11.74
N THR A 995 -27.86 -1.36 -10.52
CA THR A 995 -28.50 -0.44 -9.57
C THR A 995 -27.47 0.45 -8.86
N GLU A 996 -27.93 1.53 -8.22
CA GLU A 996 -27.07 2.40 -7.40
C GLU A 996 -26.41 1.65 -6.23
N GLN A 997 -27.14 0.68 -5.63
CA GLN A 997 -26.62 -0.18 -4.56
C GLN A 997 -25.51 -1.11 -5.06
N LEU A 998 -25.69 -1.73 -6.24
CA LEU A 998 -24.65 -2.56 -6.86
C LEU A 998 -23.41 -1.74 -7.23
N LEU A 999 -23.58 -0.49 -7.65
CA LEU A 999 -22.46 0.43 -7.93
C LEU A 999 -21.73 0.90 -6.66
N ALA A 1000 -22.28 0.69 -5.46
CA ALA A 1000 -21.56 0.93 -4.22
C ALA A 1000 -20.45 -0.11 -3.98
N TYR A 1001 -20.51 -1.28 -4.63
CA TYR A 1001 -19.43 -2.26 -4.57
C TYR A 1001 -18.20 -1.77 -5.35
N PRO A 1002 -17.03 -1.59 -4.69
CA PRO A 1002 -15.86 -0.94 -5.32
C PRO A 1002 -15.31 -1.66 -6.54
N ASN A 1003 -15.29 -3.00 -6.53
CA ASN A 1003 -14.75 -3.80 -7.64
C ASN A 1003 -15.63 -3.73 -8.88
N LEU A 1004 -16.96 -3.79 -8.69
CA LEU A 1004 -17.91 -3.72 -9.80
C LEU A 1004 -17.90 -2.34 -10.45
N SER A 1005 -17.89 -1.27 -9.64
CA SER A 1005 -17.78 0.10 -10.16
C SER A 1005 -16.44 0.31 -10.89
N LYS A 1006 -15.31 -0.11 -10.30
CA LYS A 1006 -14.00 -0.03 -10.95
C LYS A 1006 -13.98 -0.75 -12.29
N GLN A 1007 -14.49 -1.98 -12.37
CA GLN A 1007 -14.54 -2.75 -13.61
C GLN A 1007 -15.42 -2.08 -14.68
N TYR A 1008 -16.62 -1.64 -14.29
CA TYR A 1008 -17.54 -0.94 -15.19
C TYR A 1008 -16.92 0.32 -15.79
N PHE A 1009 -16.38 1.22 -14.95
CA PHE A 1009 -15.83 2.48 -15.43
C PHE A 1009 -14.52 2.30 -16.22
N THR A 1010 -13.72 1.29 -15.91
CA THR A 1010 -12.54 0.92 -16.72
C THR A 1010 -12.95 0.51 -18.12
N LEU A 1011 -13.92 -0.42 -18.23
CA LEU A 1011 -14.45 -0.87 -19.52
C LEU A 1011 -15.07 0.28 -20.32
N VAL A 1012 -15.91 1.11 -19.70
CA VAL A 1012 -16.55 2.25 -20.39
C VAL A 1012 -15.52 3.25 -20.91
N SER A 1013 -14.55 3.64 -20.07
CA SER A 1013 -13.48 4.55 -20.46
C SER A 1013 -12.75 4.05 -21.70
N TYR A 1014 -12.43 2.77 -21.66
CA TYR A 1014 -11.72 2.10 -22.71
C TYR A 1014 -12.53 2.02 -24.03
N MET A 1015 -13.80 1.62 -23.96
CA MET A 1015 -14.68 1.56 -25.14
C MET A 1015 -14.84 2.90 -25.85
N VAL A 1016 -14.90 3.99 -25.08
CA VAL A 1016 -15.03 5.34 -25.62
C VAL A 1016 -13.74 5.79 -26.30
N GLU A 1017 -12.58 5.42 -25.76
CA GLU A 1017 -11.26 5.75 -26.32
C GLU A 1017 -11.02 5.06 -27.68
N VAL A 1018 -11.31 3.76 -27.76
CA VAL A 1018 -10.99 2.97 -28.96
C VAL A 1018 -12.09 3.01 -30.02
N TYR A 1019 -13.36 2.89 -29.62
CA TYR A 1019 -14.47 2.72 -30.55
C TYR A 1019 -15.38 3.96 -30.66
N GLY A 1020 -14.80 5.17 -30.58
CA GLY A 1020 -15.54 6.42 -30.69
C GLY A 1020 -16.48 6.50 -31.92
N GLU A 1021 -16.11 5.88 -33.05
CA GLU A 1021 -16.96 5.84 -34.26
C GLU A 1021 -18.27 5.06 -34.07
N LYS A 1022 -18.25 4.00 -33.25
CA LYS A 1022 -19.43 3.18 -32.97
C LYS A 1022 -20.39 3.88 -32.00
N LEU A 1023 -19.92 4.83 -31.20
CA LEU A 1023 -20.79 5.65 -30.35
C LEU A 1023 -21.85 6.43 -31.15
N VAL A 1024 -21.54 6.80 -32.39
CA VAL A 1024 -22.48 7.49 -33.31
C VAL A 1024 -23.67 6.60 -33.68
N SER A 1025 -23.49 5.27 -33.63
CA SER A 1025 -24.51 4.29 -33.99
C SER A 1025 -25.39 3.83 -32.83
N LEU A 1026 -25.05 4.23 -31.59
CA LEU A 1026 -25.85 3.92 -30.41
C LEU A 1026 -27.20 4.65 -30.44
N SER A 1027 -28.19 4.17 -29.69
CA SER A 1027 -29.41 4.94 -29.47
C SER A 1027 -29.12 6.10 -28.51
N SER A 1028 -29.82 7.23 -28.67
CA SER A 1028 -29.63 8.40 -27.79
C SER A 1028 -29.95 8.10 -26.33
N GLU A 1029 -30.89 7.21 -26.06
CA GLU A 1029 -31.24 6.78 -24.69
C GLU A 1029 -30.05 6.06 -24.02
N LEU A 1030 -29.38 5.15 -24.72
CA LEU A 1030 -28.21 4.43 -24.20
C LEU A 1030 -27.02 5.37 -23.97
N LEU A 1031 -26.77 6.29 -24.92
CA LEU A 1031 -25.71 7.29 -24.76
C LEU A 1031 -25.98 8.22 -23.57
N GLN A 1032 -27.23 8.59 -23.33
CA GLN A 1032 -27.61 9.40 -22.17
C GLN A 1032 -27.40 8.66 -20.85
N MET A 1033 -27.72 7.36 -20.78
CA MET A 1033 -27.43 6.54 -19.60
C MET A 1033 -25.93 6.42 -19.32
N LEU A 1034 -25.13 6.19 -20.38
CA LEU A 1034 -23.66 6.16 -20.28
C LEU A 1034 -23.09 7.49 -19.78
N LEU A 1035 -23.60 8.60 -20.31
CA LEU A 1035 -23.16 9.92 -19.87
C LEU A 1035 -23.52 10.18 -18.41
N HIS A 1036 -24.74 9.79 -18.00
CA HIS A 1036 -25.17 9.93 -16.62
C HIS A 1036 -24.29 9.11 -15.67
N SER A 1037 -23.96 7.86 -16.02
CA SER A 1037 -23.06 7.04 -15.20
C SER A 1037 -21.67 7.66 -15.07
N LEU A 1038 -21.10 8.21 -16.15
CA LEU A 1038 -19.82 8.94 -16.12
C LEU A 1038 -19.84 10.18 -15.22
N LEU A 1039 -20.96 10.92 -15.19
CA LEU A 1039 -21.11 12.07 -14.29
C LEU A 1039 -21.20 11.64 -12.82
N VAL A 1040 -21.83 10.49 -12.53
CA VAL A 1040 -21.80 9.87 -11.19
C VAL A 1040 -20.36 9.43 -10.85
N GLY A 1041 -19.67 8.80 -11.79
CA GLY A 1041 -18.30 8.30 -11.61
C GLY A 1041 -17.26 9.40 -11.32
N ILE A 1042 -17.42 10.60 -11.88
CA ILE A 1042 -16.55 11.76 -11.57
C ILE A 1042 -16.62 12.16 -10.08
N ARG A 1043 -17.72 11.88 -9.38
CA ARG A 1043 -17.94 12.20 -7.96
C ARG A 1043 -17.75 11.02 -7.03
N HIS A 1044 -17.21 9.91 -7.53
CA HIS A 1044 -17.03 8.70 -6.76
C HIS A 1044 -15.89 8.84 -5.73
N VAL A 1045 -15.95 8.06 -4.65
CA VAL A 1045 -14.95 8.08 -3.56
C VAL A 1045 -13.60 7.51 -4.03
N SER A 1046 -13.63 6.51 -4.92
CA SER A 1046 -12.42 5.90 -5.50
C SER A 1046 -11.80 6.78 -6.60
N VAL A 1047 -10.53 7.13 -6.43
CA VAL A 1047 -9.74 7.95 -7.37
C VAL A 1047 -9.64 7.29 -8.75
N ASP A 1048 -9.56 5.96 -8.83
CA ASP A 1048 -9.47 5.22 -10.09
C ASP A 1048 -10.75 5.40 -10.93
N VAL A 1049 -11.91 5.26 -10.29
CA VAL A 1049 -13.22 5.45 -10.94
C VAL A 1049 -13.36 6.87 -11.46
N VAL A 1050 -12.93 7.86 -10.68
CA VAL A 1050 -12.95 9.28 -11.08
C VAL A 1050 -12.04 9.50 -12.29
N ARG A 1051 -10.82 8.97 -12.27
CA ARG A 1051 -9.87 9.07 -13.39
C ARG A 1051 -10.40 8.45 -14.67
N ASN A 1052 -10.93 7.23 -14.60
CA ASN A 1052 -11.53 6.54 -15.75
C ASN A 1052 -12.74 7.31 -16.29
N SER A 1053 -13.58 7.86 -15.41
CA SER A 1053 -14.75 8.63 -15.83
C SER A 1053 -14.37 9.92 -16.55
N PHE A 1054 -13.33 10.62 -16.07
CA PHE A 1054 -12.76 11.76 -16.77
C PHE A 1054 -12.17 11.37 -18.12
N GLN A 1055 -11.32 10.34 -18.17
CA GLN A 1055 -10.72 9.87 -19.42
C GLN A 1055 -11.79 9.55 -20.48
N ALA A 1056 -12.83 8.81 -20.10
CA ALA A 1056 -13.98 8.51 -20.97
C ALA A 1056 -14.60 9.80 -21.54
N LEU A 1057 -14.93 10.77 -20.68
CA LEU A 1057 -15.57 12.02 -21.11
C LEU A 1057 -14.66 12.87 -22.00
N GLY A 1058 -13.37 12.91 -21.67
CA GLY A 1058 -12.36 13.62 -22.45
C GLY A 1058 -12.16 13.03 -23.84
N GLU A 1059 -12.16 11.70 -23.95
CA GLU A 1059 -12.06 11.02 -25.24
C GLU A 1059 -13.34 11.15 -26.07
N LEU A 1060 -14.53 11.09 -25.44
CA LEU A 1060 -15.81 11.34 -26.12
C LEU A 1060 -15.84 12.75 -26.74
N ALA A 1061 -15.46 13.76 -25.96
CA ALA A 1061 -15.36 15.14 -26.43
C ALA A 1061 -14.28 15.28 -27.52
N SER A 1062 -13.11 14.67 -27.34
CA SER A 1062 -12.03 14.70 -28.33
C SER A 1062 -12.42 14.06 -29.66
N TYR A 1063 -13.19 12.97 -29.62
CA TYR A 1063 -13.73 12.30 -30.81
C TYR A 1063 -14.65 13.22 -31.61
N HIS A 1064 -15.67 13.80 -30.96
CA HIS A 1064 -16.60 14.72 -31.62
C HIS A 1064 -15.88 15.93 -32.22
N TRP A 1065 -14.92 16.50 -31.48
CA TRP A 1065 -14.10 17.61 -31.96
C TRP A 1065 -13.29 17.25 -33.22
N LYS A 1066 -12.61 16.10 -33.23
CA LYS A 1066 -11.87 15.61 -34.41
C LYS A 1066 -12.80 15.39 -35.61
N ALA A 1067 -14.01 14.89 -35.38
CA ALA A 1067 -15.02 14.70 -36.43
C ALA A 1067 -15.45 16.05 -37.04
N MET A 1068 -15.74 17.07 -36.22
CA MET A 1068 -16.07 18.41 -36.69
C MET A 1068 -14.96 19.02 -37.57
N GLN A 1069 -13.70 18.89 -37.15
CA GLN A 1069 -12.55 19.39 -37.94
C GLN A 1069 -12.42 18.68 -39.29
N SER A 1070 -12.79 17.40 -39.34
CA SER A 1070 -12.74 16.57 -40.53
C SER A 1070 -14.02 16.64 -41.38
N GLN A 1071 -14.94 17.57 -41.09
CA GLN A 1071 -16.25 17.71 -41.74
C GLN A 1071 -17.11 16.43 -41.69
N LYS A 1072 -16.93 15.61 -40.66
CA LYS A 1072 -17.78 14.45 -40.35
C LYS A 1072 -18.83 14.85 -39.30
N PRO A 1073 -20.04 14.26 -39.30
CA PRO A 1073 -21.12 14.63 -38.37
C PRO A 1073 -20.82 14.27 -36.90
N GLY A 1074 -19.93 13.32 -36.62
CA GLY A 1074 -19.60 12.91 -35.25
C GLY A 1074 -20.86 12.61 -34.43
N LEU A 1075 -20.97 13.21 -33.24
CA LEU A 1075 -22.11 13.06 -32.32
C LEU A 1075 -23.24 14.10 -32.53
N ASP A 1076 -23.31 14.78 -33.69
CA ASP A 1076 -24.30 15.83 -33.93
C ASP A 1076 -25.76 15.34 -33.82
N ALA A 1077 -26.04 14.11 -34.23
CA ALA A 1077 -27.39 13.53 -34.12
C ALA A 1077 -27.88 13.45 -32.67
N HIS A 1078 -26.99 13.07 -31.74
CA HIS A 1078 -27.28 13.03 -30.31
C HIS A 1078 -27.37 14.43 -29.72
N ARG A 1079 -26.51 15.35 -30.15
CA ARG A 1079 -26.54 16.75 -29.71
C ARG A 1079 -27.82 17.47 -30.11
N GLN A 1080 -28.39 17.15 -31.27
CA GLN A 1080 -29.69 17.71 -31.69
C GLN A 1080 -30.83 17.29 -30.75
N GLN A 1081 -30.78 16.08 -30.20
CA GLN A 1081 -31.77 15.59 -29.25
C GLN A 1081 -31.49 16.06 -27.81
N HIS A 1082 -30.20 16.22 -27.44
CA HIS A 1082 -29.76 16.70 -26.14
C HIS A 1082 -28.70 17.82 -26.26
N PRO A 1083 -29.11 19.08 -26.54
CA PRO A 1083 -28.18 20.20 -26.76
C PRO A 1083 -27.30 20.57 -25.56
N GLU A 1084 -27.68 20.14 -24.36
CA GLU A 1084 -26.97 20.43 -23.10
C GLU A 1084 -25.90 19.40 -22.74
N MET A 1085 -25.73 18.33 -23.53
CA MET A 1085 -24.88 17.17 -23.20
C MET A 1085 -23.47 17.55 -22.72
N PHE A 1086 -22.72 18.31 -23.54
CA PHE A 1086 -21.35 18.74 -23.20
C PHE A 1086 -21.30 19.89 -22.20
N MET A 1087 -22.29 20.79 -22.22
CA MET A 1087 -22.34 21.92 -21.31
C MET A 1087 -22.66 21.50 -19.87
N ALA A 1088 -23.49 20.46 -19.69
CA ALA A 1088 -23.74 19.86 -18.38
C ALA A 1088 -22.46 19.30 -17.76
N CYS A 1089 -21.64 18.58 -18.56
CA CYS A 1089 -20.32 18.10 -18.12
C CYS A 1089 -19.40 19.26 -17.74
N LEU A 1090 -19.27 20.26 -18.63
CA LEU A 1090 -18.40 21.42 -18.41
C LEU A 1090 -18.77 22.15 -17.10
N ARG A 1091 -20.07 22.38 -16.87
CA ARG A 1091 -20.60 23.02 -15.67
C ARG A 1091 -20.31 22.19 -14.41
N LEU A 1092 -20.54 20.88 -14.46
CA LEU A 1092 -20.27 19.99 -13.33
C LEU A 1092 -18.79 19.99 -12.95
N ILE A 1093 -17.90 19.83 -13.94
CA ILE A 1093 -16.46 19.70 -13.72
C ILE A 1093 -15.89 21.01 -13.15
N PHE A 1094 -16.26 22.18 -13.69
CA PHE A 1094 -15.82 23.44 -13.12
C PHE A 1094 -16.36 23.67 -11.71
N ARG A 1095 -17.63 23.33 -11.44
CA ARG A 1095 -18.18 23.46 -10.09
C ARG A 1095 -17.44 22.55 -9.10
N MET A 1096 -17.21 21.30 -9.47
CA MET A 1096 -16.47 20.35 -8.63
C MET A 1096 -15.02 20.81 -8.43
N ALA A 1097 -14.34 21.24 -9.48
CA ALA A 1097 -12.95 21.70 -9.41
C ALA A 1097 -12.77 23.03 -8.67
N LEU A 1098 -13.84 23.84 -8.49
CA LEU A 1098 -13.77 25.13 -7.81
C LEU A 1098 -14.32 25.10 -6.39
N PHE A 1099 -15.39 24.34 -6.14
CA PHE A 1099 -16.17 24.41 -4.89
C PHE A 1099 -16.11 23.15 -4.03
N ASP A 1100 -15.96 21.96 -4.61
CA ASP A 1100 -15.96 20.69 -3.86
C ASP A 1100 -14.55 20.35 -3.32
N ASP A 1101 -14.48 19.40 -2.38
CA ASP A 1101 -13.21 18.80 -1.92
C ASP A 1101 -12.60 17.96 -3.06
N PHE A 1102 -11.53 18.48 -3.66
CA PHE A 1102 -10.99 17.97 -4.91
C PHE A 1102 -9.58 17.41 -4.69
N ASN A 1103 -9.41 16.13 -5.00
CA ASN A 1103 -8.11 15.49 -4.93
C ASN A 1103 -7.19 15.98 -6.07
N PRO A 1104 -5.98 16.48 -5.84
CA PRO A 1104 -5.08 16.92 -6.90
C PRO A 1104 -4.63 15.78 -7.82
N ALA A 1105 -4.71 14.52 -7.38
CA ALA A 1105 -4.37 13.36 -8.19
C ALA A 1105 -5.26 13.23 -9.44
N ILE A 1106 -6.47 13.81 -9.43
CA ILE A 1106 -7.41 13.79 -10.57
C ILE A 1106 -7.26 15.00 -11.50
N LEU A 1107 -6.40 15.98 -11.16
CA LEU A 1107 -6.28 17.23 -11.93
C LEU A 1107 -5.83 17.02 -13.38
N ASP A 1108 -4.98 16.03 -13.60
CA ASP A 1108 -4.52 15.66 -14.93
C ASP A 1108 -5.65 15.10 -15.81
N ALA A 1109 -6.48 14.24 -15.25
CA ALA A 1109 -7.64 13.69 -15.95
C ALA A 1109 -8.69 14.78 -16.22
N CYS A 1110 -8.91 15.67 -15.24
CA CYS A 1110 -9.76 16.85 -15.39
C CYS A 1110 -9.28 17.77 -16.53
N ALA A 1111 -7.97 18.05 -16.62
CA ALA A 1111 -7.38 18.87 -17.69
C ALA A 1111 -7.60 18.24 -19.09
N GLY A 1112 -7.40 16.92 -19.18
CA GLY A 1112 -7.65 16.15 -20.41
C GLY A 1112 -9.10 16.23 -20.88
N THR A 1113 -10.04 16.38 -19.95
CA THR A 1113 -11.48 16.43 -20.23
C THR A 1113 -11.99 17.84 -20.54
N LEU A 1114 -11.59 18.83 -19.74
CA LEU A 1114 -12.04 20.22 -19.92
C LEU A 1114 -11.60 20.82 -21.25
N TYR A 1115 -10.37 20.54 -21.68
CA TYR A 1115 -9.84 21.14 -22.91
C TYR A 1115 -10.69 20.86 -24.16
N PRO A 1116 -10.99 19.59 -24.54
CA PRO A 1116 -11.82 19.31 -25.69
C PRO A 1116 -13.27 19.82 -25.52
N LEU A 1117 -13.85 19.77 -24.32
CA LEU A 1117 -15.19 20.32 -24.06
C LEU A 1117 -15.25 21.83 -24.33
N ILE A 1118 -14.25 22.59 -23.88
CA ILE A 1118 -14.18 24.04 -24.12
C ILE A 1118 -14.01 24.34 -25.62
N LEU A 1119 -13.25 23.51 -26.35
CA LEU A 1119 -13.12 23.66 -27.81
C LEU A 1119 -14.46 23.48 -28.53
N ILE A 1120 -15.29 22.50 -28.11
CA ILE A 1120 -16.62 22.27 -28.71
C ILE A 1120 -17.58 23.42 -28.39
N GLU A 1121 -17.59 23.90 -27.15
CA GLU A 1121 -18.56 24.88 -26.66
C GLU A 1121 -18.01 26.32 -26.56
N GLN A 1122 -17.06 26.69 -27.44
CA GLN A 1122 -16.40 28.02 -27.42
C GLN A 1122 -17.39 29.19 -27.37
N ALA A 1123 -18.50 29.11 -28.11
CA ALA A 1123 -19.51 30.17 -28.14
C ALA A 1123 -20.29 30.33 -26.83
N ARG A 1124 -20.34 29.27 -26.00
CA ARG A 1124 -21.09 29.20 -24.75
C ARG A 1124 -20.20 29.23 -23.50
N TYR A 1125 -18.89 29.05 -23.66
CA TYR A 1125 -17.91 29.07 -22.58
C TYR A 1125 -17.91 30.40 -21.81
N SER A 1126 -17.97 31.55 -22.50
CA SER A 1126 -18.06 32.85 -21.84
C SER A 1126 -19.35 32.99 -21.02
N ALA A 1127 -20.47 32.47 -21.52
CA ALA A 1127 -21.73 32.46 -20.78
C ALA A 1127 -21.68 31.60 -19.52
N LEU A 1128 -20.93 30.49 -19.53
CA LEU A 1128 -20.68 29.70 -18.32
C LEU A 1128 -19.80 30.45 -17.32
N ALA A 1129 -18.75 31.13 -17.78
CA ALA A 1129 -17.95 31.98 -16.91
C ALA A 1129 -18.81 33.09 -16.27
N ASP A 1130 -19.66 33.75 -17.06
CA ASP A 1130 -20.61 34.77 -16.57
C ASP A 1130 -21.68 34.20 -15.63
N GLU A 1131 -22.10 32.95 -15.82
CA GLU A 1131 -22.98 32.23 -14.89
C GLU A 1131 -22.28 32.02 -13.54
N ILE A 1132 -21.08 31.44 -13.55
CA ILE A 1132 -20.30 31.19 -12.32
C ILE A 1132 -19.98 32.50 -11.61
N ILE A 1133 -19.61 33.56 -12.34
CA ILE A 1133 -19.33 34.89 -11.76
C ILE A 1133 -20.58 35.48 -11.10
N ARG A 1134 -21.75 35.38 -11.73
CA ARG A 1134 -23.02 35.90 -11.17
C ARG A 1134 -23.46 35.13 -9.93
N GLU A 1135 -23.20 33.83 -9.86
CA GLU A 1135 -23.48 33.03 -8.66
C GLU A 1135 -22.64 33.48 -7.45
N GLN A 1136 -21.55 34.21 -7.67
CA GLN A 1136 -20.69 34.77 -6.63
C GLN A 1136 -21.02 36.25 -6.34
N GLU A 1137 -22.28 36.55 -5.99
CA GLU A 1137 -22.74 37.91 -5.67
C GLU A 1137 -21.99 38.55 -4.47
N SER A 1138 -21.37 37.73 -3.61
CA SER A 1138 -20.61 38.16 -2.44
C SER A 1138 -19.17 38.58 -2.72
N LEU A 1139 -18.61 38.27 -3.91
CA LEU A 1139 -17.25 38.66 -4.29
C LEU A 1139 -17.19 40.15 -4.68
N ASP A 1140 -16.07 40.80 -4.38
CA ASP A 1140 -15.84 42.19 -4.80
C ASP A 1140 -15.62 42.30 -6.32
N VAL A 1141 -15.86 43.49 -6.86
CA VAL A 1141 -15.76 43.75 -8.32
C VAL A 1141 -14.37 43.43 -8.87
N ALA A 1142 -13.31 43.63 -8.08
CA ALA A 1142 -11.96 43.30 -8.52
C ALA A 1142 -11.73 41.78 -8.59
N SER A 1143 -12.21 41.00 -7.61
CA SER A 1143 -12.17 39.53 -7.67
C SER A 1143 -13.06 38.95 -8.77
N GLN A 1144 -14.23 39.55 -9.04
CA GLN A 1144 -15.05 39.17 -10.19
C GLN A 1144 -14.33 39.44 -11.52
N GLN A 1145 -13.62 40.57 -11.64
CA GLN A 1145 -12.75 40.86 -12.79
C GLN A 1145 -11.55 39.91 -12.88
N ARG A 1146 -10.93 39.54 -11.76
CA ARG A 1146 -9.86 38.53 -11.71
C ARG A 1146 -10.38 37.17 -12.17
N LEU A 1147 -11.55 36.75 -11.69
CA LEU A 1147 -12.20 35.52 -12.11
C LEU A 1147 -12.49 35.52 -13.62
N ALA A 1148 -13.07 36.61 -14.15
CA ALA A 1148 -13.27 36.79 -15.58
C ALA A 1148 -11.96 36.73 -16.37
N SER A 1149 -10.91 37.39 -15.87
CA SER A 1149 -9.57 37.37 -16.49
C SER A 1149 -8.94 35.98 -16.44
N ALA A 1150 -9.10 35.23 -15.35
CA ALA A 1150 -8.57 33.88 -15.20
C ALA A 1150 -9.25 32.91 -16.17
N PHE A 1151 -10.58 32.98 -16.31
CA PHE A 1151 -11.32 32.23 -17.33
C PHE A 1151 -10.89 32.60 -18.76
N ALA A 1152 -10.55 33.86 -19.03
CA ALA A 1152 -10.04 34.31 -20.32
C ALA A 1152 -8.60 33.82 -20.59
N GLU A 1153 -7.70 33.94 -19.61
CA GLU A 1153 -6.30 33.47 -19.72
C GLU A 1153 -6.21 31.96 -19.92
N LEU A 1154 -7.13 31.19 -19.33
CA LEU A 1154 -7.18 29.73 -19.46
C LEU A 1154 -7.14 29.27 -20.93
N ILE A 1155 -7.78 30.01 -21.84
CA ILE A 1155 -7.85 29.68 -23.28
C ILE A 1155 -7.18 30.71 -24.21
N ARG A 1156 -6.56 31.78 -23.68
CA ARG A 1156 -6.01 32.88 -24.49
C ARG A 1156 -4.99 32.44 -25.54
N PHE A 1157 -4.25 31.37 -25.26
CA PHE A 1157 -3.25 30.82 -26.16
C PHE A 1157 -3.87 30.12 -27.40
N VAL A 1158 -5.18 29.85 -27.39
CA VAL A 1158 -5.93 29.26 -28.51
C VAL A 1158 -6.57 30.38 -29.33
N SER A 1159 -6.07 30.62 -30.55
CA SER A 1159 -6.72 31.57 -31.47
C SER A 1159 -7.75 30.87 -32.39
N PRO A 1160 -8.73 31.60 -32.96
CA PRO A 1160 -9.61 31.07 -34.00
C PRO A 1160 -8.85 30.48 -35.20
N GLY A 1161 -7.67 31.02 -35.53
CA GLY A 1161 -6.79 30.48 -36.56
C GLY A 1161 -6.16 29.14 -36.16
N ASN A 1162 -5.86 28.92 -34.87
CA ASN A 1162 -5.36 27.64 -34.38
C ASN A 1162 -6.41 26.52 -34.46
N VAL A 1163 -7.68 26.87 -34.23
CA VAL A 1163 -8.83 25.99 -34.38
C VAL A 1163 -9.05 25.64 -35.85
N ALA A 1164 -9.10 26.66 -36.71
CA ALA A 1164 -9.32 26.47 -38.15
C ALA A 1164 -8.20 25.66 -38.84
N MET A 1165 -6.94 25.82 -38.42
CA MET A 1165 -5.80 25.06 -38.94
C MET A 1165 -5.54 23.73 -38.21
N GLY A 1166 -6.41 23.30 -37.30
CA GLY A 1166 -6.26 22.02 -36.56
C GLY A 1166 -5.14 21.98 -35.50
N THR A 1167 -4.30 23.02 -35.41
CA THR A 1167 -3.15 23.09 -34.47
C THR A 1167 -3.52 23.10 -32.99
N ALA A 1168 -4.78 23.38 -32.65
CA ALA A 1168 -5.30 23.39 -31.28
C ALA A 1168 -5.18 22.02 -30.57
N THR A 1169 -5.05 20.90 -31.30
CA THR A 1169 -4.97 19.55 -30.72
C THR A 1169 -3.55 19.06 -30.42
N THR A 1170 -2.52 19.87 -30.74
CA THR A 1170 -1.12 19.50 -30.57
C THR A 1170 -0.76 19.26 -29.10
N ARG A 1171 0.18 18.33 -28.84
CA ARG A 1171 0.68 18.02 -27.49
C ARG A 1171 1.13 19.28 -26.75
N LYS A 1172 1.78 20.21 -27.47
CA LYS A 1172 2.21 21.51 -26.93
C LYS A 1172 1.04 22.31 -26.36
N MET A 1173 -0.07 22.40 -27.09
CA MET A 1173 -1.27 23.15 -26.66
C MET A 1173 -1.99 22.48 -25.49
N ARG A 1174 -2.06 21.13 -25.45
CA ARG A 1174 -2.63 20.40 -24.30
C ARG A 1174 -1.79 20.55 -23.03
N VAL A 1175 -0.46 20.45 -23.15
CA VAL A 1175 0.46 20.70 -22.03
C VAL A 1175 0.33 22.14 -21.56
N GLN A 1176 0.23 23.10 -22.48
CA GLN A 1176 0.01 24.50 -22.12
C GLN A 1176 -1.33 24.70 -21.40
N PHE A 1177 -2.42 24.08 -21.89
CA PHE A 1177 -3.71 24.12 -21.20
C PHE A 1177 -3.61 23.53 -19.80
N LYS A 1178 -2.97 22.37 -19.64
CA LYS A 1178 -2.73 21.74 -18.34
C LYS A 1178 -2.00 22.70 -17.42
N THR A 1179 -0.88 23.29 -17.85
CA THR A 1179 -0.16 24.30 -17.05
C THR A 1179 -1.03 25.49 -16.70
N ASN A 1180 -1.85 25.98 -17.64
CA ASN A 1180 -2.77 27.08 -17.40
C ASN A 1180 -3.91 26.69 -16.44
N LEU A 1181 -4.44 25.46 -16.49
CA LEU A 1181 -5.48 24.97 -15.59
C LEU A 1181 -4.93 24.81 -14.17
N TYR A 1182 -3.70 24.33 -14.05
CA TYR A 1182 -2.99 24.26 -12.77
C TYR A 1182 -2.83 25.66 -12.17
N ALA A 1183 -2.39 26.63 -12.97
CA ALA A 1183 -2.30 28.01 -12.55
C ALA A 1183 -3.67 28.61 -12.22
N PHE A 1184 -4.68 28.34 -13.06
CA PHE A 1184 -6.06 28.78 -12.88
C PHE A 1184 -6.63 28.25 -11.57
N LEU A 1185 -6.54 26.95 -11.26
CA LEU A 1185 -7.09 26.43 -10.00
C LEU A 1185 -6.30 26.94 -8.79
N ALA A 1186 -4.97 27.03 -8.89
CA ALA A 1186 -4.14 27.58 -7.81
C ALA A 1186 -4.49 29.05 -7.52
N GLU A 1187 -4.77 29.84 -8.56
CA GLU A 1187 -5.17 31.23 -8.45
C GLU A 1187 -6.63 31.37 -7.99
N VAL A 1188 -7.55 30.72 -8.70
CA VAL A 1188 -9.00 30.88 -8.56
C VAL A 1188 -9.54 30.21 -7.31
N ARG A 1189 -9.19 28.94 -7.03
CA ARG A 1189 -9.51 28.35 -5.71
C ARG A 1189 -8.80 29.08 -4.61
N GLY A 1190 -7.62 29.61 -4.95
CA GLY A 1190 -6.89 30.59 -4.19
C GLY A 1190 -7.84 31.56 -3.53
N PHE A 1191 -8.63 32.34 -4.29
CA PHE A 1191 -9.55 33.35 -3.72
C PHE A 1191 -11.05 32.98 -3.64
N LEU A 1192 -11.49 31.90 -4.28
CA LEU A 1192 -12.88 31.40 -4.20
C LEU A 1192 -13.13 30.50 -2.99
N GLN A 1193 -12.17 29.64 -2.66
CA GLN A 1193 -12.32 28.77 -1.49
C GLN A 1193 -11.84 29.51 -0.25
N VAL A 1194 -12.77 29.68 0.67
CA VAL A 1194 -12.57 30.31 1.95
C VAL A 1194 -12.54 29.19 2.98
N LYS A 1195 -11.38 28.98 3.62
CA LYS A 1195 -11.26 28.04 4.74
C LYS A 1195 -11.60 28.69 6.07
#